data_AF-A0A1W2AHZ3-F1
#
_entry.id   AF-A0A1W2AHZ3-F1
#
_cell.length_a   1.000
_cell.length_b   1.000
_cell.length_c   1.000
_cell.angle_alpha   90.00
_cell.angle_beta   90.00
_cell.angle_gamma   90.00
#
_symmetry.space_group_name_H-M   'P 1'
#
loop_
_entity.id
_entity.type
_entity.pdbx_description
1 polymer ?
#
loop_
_entity_poly.entity_id
_entity_poly.type
_entity_poly.pdbx_seq_one_letter_code
_entity_poly.pdbx_strand_id
1 'polypeptide(L)'
;MFIATVYIRFFRSFNFDYLRKADEGFVADPWDVLKSDGMEFPFVRVPLEDGVTTVVGANESGKSQLLWAVKHALTGQGIERGDFCRYSQYFAVNKTMAFPDFGVELKGLDAGDRAALAKACKTEVDDELDSFLVFRMGGPDPVVYLQQDNEWKKLAVKDRKALDGALPQWFEINADVALPESVPIKYLAHGRKSLRTSPRKGRQSFLNEILENGSSWFGSAEQVAAAASNIMSAFAAVDVETEEHDEQLALADDLLLKVAGIDRTAFEELLKAVDASKDGFANGIVERMNRELAASLNFPKWWSQDHQFELRLTLRDQDLVFTIRDRTGTEYSADERSGGLRYFLSYFVQYLAHEAPKSGAREILLMDEPDAYLSSTGQQDLLRIFEDFANPQDPNRAACQVVYVTHSPFLIDKNHGERIRVLEKGEGDEGTRVVRNAARNHYEPLRSAFGSFVGETTFISNCNLMLEGMSDQIMLAGMSAHLRKQKASSLDNLDLNTLTLVPAGSASHVPYLVYLARGRDVDRPAVIALLDSDTAGNQACKALRKGPDGMPLIESKFVLQLGDLTGEGLVSTFPDGVVAIEDLVPLEIGIAAVRRYAHDFLEPDQAAKIRTLTAKDVSFAGCSGTHDALEKAAAGKLEGFHLDKVGFSRNVLEVARQDAGFEAAAEVMANNFRILFRELGARQRQAMREITTEKTSAKIKRLKRSFLRDHPATATREEATLLLEEVEASLDNSIDAEDLKSHIRGMRRNFQLEDEPTEPIDDFKAFRDALDTLVYREVNIVQER
;
A
#
# COMPACT_ATOMS: atom_id res chain seq x y z
N MET A 1 16.87 -15.83 8.64
CA MET A 1 16.15 -15.70 9.92
C MET A 1 15.17 -14.53 9.89
N PHE A 2 13.98 -14.70 10.49
CA PHE A 2 12.95 -13.67 10.65
C PHE A 2 12.22 -13.82 12.01
N ILE A 3 11.52 -12.79 12.47
CA ILE A 3 10.69 -12.85 13.68
C ILE A 3 9.37 -13.50 13.33
N ALA A 4 9.09 -14.70 13.84
CA ALA A 4 7.85 -15.42 13.57
C ALA A 4 6.71 -15.02 14.51
N THR A 5 7.02 -14.70 15.76
CA THR A 5 6.01 -14.31 16.77
C THR A 5 6.59 -13.30 17.75
N VAL A 6 5.82 -12.26 18.06
CA VAL A 6 6.10 -11.31 19.16
C VAL A 6 5.27 -11.71 20.38
N TYR A 7 5.92 -11.75 21.53
CA TYR A 7 5.34 -12.06 22.83
C TYR A 7 5.32 -10.80 23.68
N ILE A 8 4.15 -10.37 24.12
CA ILE A 8 3.99 -9.16 24.92
C ILE A 8 3.19 -9.50 26.17
N ARG A 9 3.67 -9.06 27.33
CA ARG A 9 2.95 -9.20 28.59
C ARG A 9 3.19 -7.98 29.50
N PHE A 10 2.10 -7.47 30.06
CA PHE A 10 2.05 -6.34 30.98
C PHE A 10 2.66 -5.03 30.44
N PHE A 11 2.44 -4.70 29.17
CA PHE A 11 2.97 -3.50 28.54
C PHE A 11 1.86 -2.58 28.03
N ARG A 12 1.69 -1.41 28.67
CA ARG A 12 0.71 -0.37 28.33
C ARG A 12 -0.71 -0.93 28.10
N SER A 13 -1.12 -1.19 26.84
CA SER A 13 -2.43 -1.78 26.51
C SER A 13 -2.45 -3.32 26.50
N PHE A 14 -1.30 -3.96 26.37
CA PHE A 14 -1.16 -5.42 26.45
C PHE A 14 -1.10 -5.88 27.90
N ASN A 15 -2.06 -6.69 28.33
CA ASN A 15 -2.04 -7.34 29.65
C ASN A 15 -1.42 -8.75 29.55
N PHE A 16 -2.23 -9.80 29.63
CA PHE A 16 -1.85 -11.18 29.33
C PHE A 16 -2.94 -11.78 28.42
N ASP A 17 -2.67 -12.90 27.78
CA ASP A 17 -3.65 -13.54 26.88
C ASP A 17 -4.80 -14.18 27.69
N TYR A 18 -5.81 -13.37 27.97
CA TYR A 18 -6.96 -13.78 28.77
C TYR A 18 -7.74 -14.92 28.11
N LEU A 19 -7.92 -14.85 26.78
CA LEU A 19 -8.64 -15.87 26.01
C LEU A 19 -7.93 -17.22 26.09
N ARG A 20 -6.61 -17.23 25.90
CA ARG A 20 -5.81 -18.44 26.06
C ARG A 20 -5.88 -18.99 27.48
N LYS A 21 -5.86 -18.14 28.50
CA LYS A 21 -5.95 -18.56 29.91
C LYS A 21 -7.32 -19.15 30.26
N ALA A 22 -8.39 -18.68 29.63
CA ALA A 22 -9.76 -19.11 29.88
C ALA A 22 -10.17 -20.38 29.10
N ASP A 23 -9.37 -20.80 28.13
CA ASP A 23 -9.61 -22.00 27.32
C ASP A 23 -9.53 -23.28 28.19
N GLU A 24 -10.49 -24.20 28.02
CA GLU A 24 -10.54 -25.45 28.81
C GLU A 24 -9.32 -26.36 28.58
N GLY A 25 -8.67 -26.24 27.42
CA GLY A 25 -7.45 -26.97 27.04
C GLY A 25 -6.16 -26.21 27.35
N PHE A 26 -6.20 -25.15 28.15
CA PHE A 26 -5.02 -24.34 28.45
C PHE A 26 -3.88 -25.15 29.10
N VAL A 27 -2.72 -25.13 28.43
CA VAL A 27 -1.46 -25.61 28.98
C VAL A 27 -0.47 -24.44 28.98
N ALA A 28 0.06 -24.10 30.16
CA ALA A 28 1.03 -23.05 30.34
C ALA A 28 2.38 -23.45 29.75
N ASP A 29 2.99 -22.53 28.99
CA ASP A 29 4.39 -22.71 28.58
C ASP A 29 5.34 -22.38 29.73
N PRO A 30 6.60 -22.86 29.69
CA PRO A 30 7.55 -22.64 30.77
C PRO A 30 7.82 -21.16 31.12
N TRP A 31 7.57 -20.23 30.19
CA TRP A 31 7.70 -18.78 30.39
C TRP A 31 6.41 -18.09 30.86
N ASP A 32 5.26 -18.78 30.83
CA ASP A 32 3.99 -18.23 31.29
C ASP A 32 3.89 -18.20 32.84
N VAL A 33 4.71 -19.02 33.53
CA VAL A 33 4.70 -19.15 34.99
C VAL A 33 5.62 -18.11 35.65
N LEU A 34 5.07 -17.24 36.50
CA LEU A 34 5.85 -16.29 37.29
C LEU A 34 6.46 -16.94 38.53
N LYS A 35 7.76 -16.71 38.77
CA LYS A 35 8.54 -17.33 39.86
C LYS A 35 8.05 -17.03 41.27
N SER A 36 7.35 -15.92 41.50
CA SER A 36 6.99 -15.46 42.84
C SER A 36 5.87 -16.27 43.47
N ASP A 37 4.91 -16.77 42.68
CA ASP A 37 3.64 -17.27 43.21
C ASP A 37 3.06 -18.49 42.46
N GLY A 38 3.76 -19.03 41.45
CA GLY A 38 3.26 -20.17 40.64
C GLY A 38 2.07 -19.82 39.74
N MET A 39 1.70 -18.54 39.66
CA MET A 39 0.60 -18.06 38.84
C MET A 39 0.98 -18.02 37.36
N GLU A 40 0.01 -18.41 36.52
CA GLU A 40 0.16 -18.53 35.07
C GLU A 40 -0.42 -17.30 34.37
N PHE A 41 0.42 -16.59 33.62
CA PHE A 41 0.05 -15.42 32.84
C PHE A 41 0.58 -15.58 31.42
N PRO A 42 -0.22 -16.16 30.51
CA PRO A 42 0.22 -16.39 29.14
C PRO A 42 0.50 -15.08 28.41
N PHE A 43 1.57 -15.05 27.63
CA PHE A 43 1.86 -13.89 26.79
C PHE A 43 0.81 -13.72 25.69
N VAL A 44 0.48 -12.47 25.37
CA VAL A 44 -0.22 -12.14 24.13
C VAL A 44 0.74 -12.40 22.97
N ARG A 45 0.29 -13.21 22.01
CA ARG A 45 1.09 -13.63 20.85
C ARG A 45 0.62 -12.95 19.58
N VAL A 46 1.51 -12.19 18.95
CA VAL A 46 1.27 -11.62 17.64
C VAL A 46 2.16 -12.33 16.62
N PRO A 47 1.62 -13.27 15.82
CA PRO A 47 2.40 -13.92 14.76
C PRO A 47 2.72 -12.90 13.67
N LEU A 48 3.90 -12.98 13.07
CA LEU A 48 4.35 -12.15 11.96
C LEU A 48 4.73 -13.04 10.77
N GLU A 49 4.60 -12.50 9.56
CA GLU A 49 5.04 -13.12 8.32
C GLU A 49 6.52 -12.83 8.06
N ASP A 50 7.19 -13.70 7.30
CA ASP A 50 8.60 -13.51 6.92
C ASP A 50 8.82 -12.31 5.97
N GLY A 51 7.82 -11.99 5.15
CA GLY A 51 7.75 -10.79 4.31
C GLY A 51 7.07 -9.62 5.01
N VAL A 52 5.87 -9.24 4.52
CA VAL A 52 5.11 -8.09 5.02
C VAL A 52 4.05 -8.53 6.05
N THR A 53 3.95 -7.83 7.17
CA THR A 53 2.85 -7.93 8.14
C THR A 53 2.20 -6.57 8.34
N THR A 54 0.89 -6.50 8.09
CA THR A 54 0.08 -5.30 8.33
C THR A 54 -0.68 -5.46 9.63
N VAL A 55 -0.61 -4.47 10.51
CA VAL A 55 -1.31 -4.48 11.80
C VAL A 55 -2.30 -3.33 11.87
N VAL A 56 -3.57 -3.67 12.06
CA VAL A 56 -4.68 -2.72 12.07
C VAL A 56 -5.49 -2.88 13.35
N GLY A 57 -6.23 -1.85 13.74
CA GLY A 57 -6.97 -1.86 14.99
C GLY A 57 -7.44 -0.47 15.37
N ALA A 58 -8.50 -0.40 16.18
CA ALA A 58 -9.05 0.86 16.67
C ALA A 58 -8.01 1.68 17.46
N ASN A 59 -8.32 2.94 17.76
CA ASN A 59 -7.46 3.77 18.61
C ASN A 59 -7.24 3.06 19.95
N GLU A 60 -6.04 3.18 20.52
CA GLU A 60 -5.65 2.57 21.80
C GLU A 60 -5.60 1.02 21.82
N SER A 61 -5.73 0.34 20.69
CA SER A 61 -5.61 -1.13 20.59
C SER A 61 -4.20 -1.68 20.82
N GLY A 62 -3.17 -0.83 20.86
CA GLY A 62 -1.77 -1.24 21.07
C GLY A 62 -0.91 -1.38 19.81
N LYS A 63 -1.34 -0.81 18.67
CA LYS A 63 -0.60 -0.82 17.40
C LYS A 63 0.86 -0.35 17.50
N SER A 64 1.11 0.92 17.84
CA SER A 64 2.48 1.46 18.02
C SER A 64 3.26 0.69 19.10
N GLN A 65 2.55 0.21 20.11
CA GLN A 65 3.12 -0.56 21.22
C GLN A 65 3.65 -1.93 20.76
N LEU A 66 3.06 -2.54 19.73
CA LEU A 66 3.59 -3.76 19.12
C LEU A 66 4.96 -3.50 18.48
N LEU A 67 5.12 -2.40 17.73
CA LEU A 67 6.41 -2.04 17.11
C LEU A 67 7.46 -1.80 18.19
N TRP A 68 7.09 -1.08 19.25
CA TRP A 68 7.97 -0.90 20.40
C TRP A 68 8.33 -2.23 21.03
N ALA A 69 7.38 -3.14 21.25
CA ALA A 69 7.68 -4.45 21.83
C ALA A 69 8.72 -5.24 21.01
N VAL A 70 8.69 -5.14 19.68
CA VAL A 70 9.75 -5.70 18.82
C VAL A 70 11.10 -5.07 19.14
N LYS A 71 11.19 -3.73 19.17
CA LYS A 71 12.44 -3.01 19.49
C LYS A 71 12.98 -3.40 20.88
N HIS A 72 12.10 -3.46 21.89
CA HIS A 72 12.44 -3.83 23.26
C HIS A 72 12.92 -5.28 23.35
N ALA A 73 12.25 -6.23 22.69
CA ALA A 73 12.64 -7.63 22.68
C ALA A 73 14.02 -7.83 22.02
N LEU A 74 14.28 -7.16 20.90
CA LEU A 74 15.56 -7.27 20.18
C LEU A 74 16.71 -6.62 20.96
N THR A 75 16.54 -5.38 21.45
CA THR A 75 17.67 -4.59 21.99
C THR A 75 17.80 -4.64 23.51
N GLY A 76 16.67 -4.76 24.22
CA GLY A 76 16.57 -4.57 25.66
C GLY A 76 16.74 -3.12 26.12
N GLN A 77 16.75 -2.16 25.20
CA GLN A 77 16.77 -0.73 25.50
C GLN A 77 15.33 -0.20 25.60
N GLY A 78 15.12 0.87 26.38
CA GLY A 78 13.80 1.51 26.54
C GLY A 78 12.82 0.80 27.49
N ILE A 79 13.22 -0.32 28.12
CA ILE A 79 12.32 -1.06 29.02
C ILE A 79 12.22 -0.33 30.37
N GLU A 80 11.11 0.37 30.57
CA GLU A 80 10.85 1.16 31.78
C GLU A 80 9.69 0.59 32.61
N ARG A 81 9.77 0.77 33.94
CA ARG A 81 8.69 0.36 34.86
C ARG A 81 7.41 1.17 34.63
N GLY A 82 7.54 2.43 34.20
CA GLY A 82 6.40 3.32 33.93
C GLY A 82 5.48 2.86 32.80
N ASP A 83 5.97 1.96 31.94
CA ASP A 83 5.22 1.38 30.83
C ASP A 83 4.44 0.11 31.20
N PHE A 84 4.47 -0.29 32.47
CA PHE A 84 3.70 -1.44 32.94
C PHE A 84 2.20 -1.23 32.70
N CYS A 85 1.52 -2.30 32.26
CA CYS A 85 0.11 -2.27 31.89
C CYS A 85 -0.76 -1.77 33.05
N ARG A 86 -1.50 -0.67 32.81
CA ARG A 86 -2.38 -0.04 33.80
C ARG A 86 -3.64 -0.86 34.08
N TYR A 87 -4.02 -1.73 33.15
CA TYR A 87 -5.14 -2.66 33.32
C TYR A 87 -4.77 -3.87 34.19
N SER A 88 -3.48 -4.08 34.47
CA SER A 88 -3.05 -5.24 35.25
C SER A 88 -3.41 -5.07 36.73
N GLN A 89 -3.92 -6.13 37.34
CA GLN A 89 -4.16 -6.21 38.78
C GLN A 89 -2.86 -6.05 39.60
N TYR A 90 -1.69 -6.19 38.96
CA TYR A 90 -0.36 -5.99 39.55
C TYR A 90 0.16 -4.56 39.45
N PHE A 91 -0.64 -3.62 38.93
CA PHE A 91 -0.32 -2.19 38.95
C PHE A 91 -0.38 -1.65 40.39
N ALA A 92 0.66 -1.95 41.18
CA ALA A 92 0.72 -1.66 42.60
C ALA A 92 1.43 -0.32 42.88
N VAL A 93 0.80 0.54 43.68
CA VAL A 93 1.39 1.80 44.18
C VAL A 93 2.22 1.59 45.46
N ASN A 94 1.95 0.50 46.19
CA ASN A 94 2.55 0.18 47.48
C ASN A 94 3.71 -0.83 47.41
N LYS A 95 4.13 -1.23 46.21
CA LYS A 95 5.28 -2.10 45.93
C LYS A 95 6.09 -1.51 44.79
N THR A 96 7.35 -1.95 44.62
CA THR A 96 8.15 -1.57 43.45
C THR A 96 7.47 -2.08 42.17
N MET A 97 7.06 -1.16 41.30
CA MET A 97 6.37 -1.45 40.03
C MET A 97 7.18 -2.41 39.17
N ALA A 98 6.59 -3.50 38.68
CA ALA A 98 7.29 -4.49 37.86
C ALA A 98 7.69 -3.92 36.50
N PHE A 99 8.63 -4.58 35.82
CA PHE A 99 8.91 -4.30 34.42
C PHE A 99 7.92 -5.04 33.51
N PRO A 100 7.57 -4.49 32.34
CA PRO A 100 6.89 -5.24 31.29
C PRO A 100 7.79 -6.36 30.75
N ASP A 101 7.17 -7.41 30.20
CA ASP A 101 7.88 -8.55 29.62
C ASP A 101 7.71 -8.59 28.10
N PHE A 102 8.82 -8.87 27.41
CA PHE A 102 8.85 -8.95 25.95
C PHE A 102 9.55 -10.23 25.51
N GLY A 103 9.15 -10.76 24.36
CA GLY A 103 9.88 -11.83 23.71
C GLY A 103 9.63 -11.92 22.22
N VAL A 104 10.50 -12.64 21.54
CA VAL A 104 10.39 -12.94 20.10
C VAL A 104 10.75 -14.40 19.86
N GLU A 105 9.99 -15.05 18.99
CA GLU A 105 10.37 -16.32 18.36
C GLU A 105 11.02 -16.02 17.01
N LEU A 106 12.20 -16.57 16.78
CA LEU A 106 12.97 -16.42 15.54
C LEU A 106 12.99 -17.75 14.79
N LYS A 107 12.74 -17.71 13.48
CA LYS A 107 12.73 -18.90 12.58
C LYS A 107 13.59 -18.69 11.35
N GLY A 108 13.86 -19.78 10.63
CA GLY A 108 14.62 -19.75 9.38
C GLY A 108 16.10 -19.44 9.61
N LEU A 109 16.69 -20.11 10.61
CA LEU A 109 18.08 -19.91 11.02
C LEU A 109 19.04 -20.43 9.96
N ASP A 110 20.14 -19.75 9.72
CA ASP A 110 21.26 -20.30 8.96
C ASP A 110 22.35 -20.90 9.88
N ALA A 111 23.43 -21.42 9.30
CA ALA A 111 24.53 -22.01 10.07
C ALA A 111 25.28 -20.95 10.91
N GLY A 112 25.34 -19.70 10.45
CA GLY A 112 25.95 -18.58 11.16
C GLY A 112 25.13 -18.20 12.39
N ASP A 113 23.80 -18.15 12.25
CA ASP A 113 22.86 -17.87 13.34
C ASP A 113 23.02 -18.91 14.47
N ARG A 114 23.04 -20.20 14.12
CA ARG A 114 23.23 -21.32 15.07
C ARG A 114 24.57 -21.23 15.80
N ALA A 115 25.64 -20.91 15.09
CA ALA A 115 26.97 -20.74 15.67
C ALA A 115 27.04 -19.54 16.63
N ALA A 116 26.41 -18.42 16.27
CA ALA A 116 26.33 -17.23 17.12
C ALA A 116 25.50 -17.50 18.39
N LEU A 117 24.40 -18.24 18.27
CA LEU A 117 23.56 -18.68 19.39
C LEU A 117 24.30 -19.63 20.34
N ALA A 118 25.02 -20.61 19.79
CA ALA A 118 25.87 -21.53 20.55
C ALA A 118 26.93 -20.77 21.36
N LYS A 119 27.57 -19.78 20.73
CA LYS A 119 28.54 -18.89 21.39
C LYS A 119 27.89 -18.03 22.48
N ALA A 120 26.73 -17.43 22.20
CA ALA A 120 25.99 -16.57 23.13
C ALA A 120 25.61 -17.30 24.43
N CYS A 121 25.15 -18.55 24.30
CA CYS A 121 24.70 -19.37 25.43
C CYS A 121 25.81 -20.26 26.03
N LYS A 122 26.96 -20.38 25.35
CA LYS A 122 28.06 -21.32 25.68
C LYS A 122 27.56 -22.77 25.81
N THR A 123 26.78 -23.20 24.83
CA THR A 123 26.20 -24.55 24.75
C THR A 123 26.24 -25.04 23.31
N GLU A 124 26.20 -26.35 23.12
CA GLU A 124 25.94 -26.94 21.82
C GLU A 124 24.49 -26.67 21.40
N VAL A 125 24.32 -26.26 20.14
CA VAL A 125 23.05 -26.03 19.47
C VAL A 125 22.96 -27.05 18.35
N ASP A 126 21.81 -27.70 18.22
CA ASP A 126 21.58 -28.70 17.19
C ASP A 126 21.61 -28.07 15.79
N ASP A 127 22.21 -28.77 14.84
CA ASP A 127 22.23 -28.38 13.44
C ASP A 127 20.81 -28.42 12.83
N GLU A 128 19.86 -29.17 13.41
CA GLU A 128 18.46 -29.23 13.00
C GLU A 128 17.56 -28.18 13.69
N LEU A 129 18.10 -27.30 14.54
CA LEU A 129 17.31 -26.29 15.25
C LEU A 129 16.65 -25.27 14.31
N ASP A 130 15.34 -25.35 14.11
CA ASP A 130 14.62 -24.43 13.20
C ASP A 130 14.15 -23.13 13.84
N SER A 131 14.04 -23.08 15.18
CA SER A 131 13.60 -21.89 15.90
C SER A 131 14.22 -21.75 17.29
N PHE A 132 14.26 -20.51 17.78
CA PHE A 132 14.55 -20.21 19.19
C PHE A 132 13.75 -19.00 19.67
N LEU A 133 13.56 -18.90 20.98
CA LEU A 133 12.92 -17.74 21.59
C LEU A 133 13.93 -16.93 22.40
N VAL A 134 13.78 -15.61 22.34
CA VAL A 134 14.46 -14.66 23.22
C VAL A 134 13.41 -13.93 24.03
N PHE A 135 13.57 -13.94 25.35
CA PHE A 135 12.70 -13.21 26.27
C PHE A 135 13.52 -12.24 27.14
N ARG A 136 12.92 -11.10 27.44
CA ARG A 136 13.37 -10.13 28.44
C ARG A 136 12.26 -10.00 29.46
N MET A 137 12.40 -10.76 30.55
CA MET A 137 11.37 -10.89 31.60
C MET A 137 11.84 -10.24 32.89
N GLY A 138 11.03 -9.32 33.44
CA GLY A 138 11.32 -8.62 34.69
C GLY A 138 12.51 -7.66 34.59
N GLY A 139 12.91 -7.26 33.39
CA GLY A 139 14.03 -6.36 33.12
C GLY A 139 14.66 -6.54 31.74
N PRO A 140 15.75 -5.83 31.44
CA PRO A 140 16.36 -5.80 30.12
C PRO A 140 17.24 -7.02 29.78
N ASP A 141 17.52 -7.90 30.74
CA ASP A 141 18.44 -9.02 30.53
C ASP A 141 17.78 -10.17 29.73
N PRO A 142 18.41 -10.65 28.66
CA PRO A 142 17.82 -11.67 27.80
C PRO A 142 17.99 -13.09 28.35
N VAL A 143 17.00 -13.93 28.07
CA VAL A 143 16.98 -15.38 28.29
C VAL A 143 16.60 -16.04 26.99
N VAL A 144 17.29 -17.12 26.63
CA VAL A 144 17.02 -17.91 25.43
C VAL A 144 16.27 -19.19 25.80
N TYR A 145 15.30 -19.59 24.97
CA TYR A 145 14.69 -20.93 25.04
C TYR A 145 14.91 -21.65 23.71
N LEU A 146 15.36 -22.89 23.78
CA LEU A 146 15.52 -23.80 22.64
C LEU A 146 14.57 -24.98 22.80
N GLN A 147 14.04 -25.48 21.69
CA GLN A 147 13.32 -26.74 21.68
C GLN A 147 14.32 -27.86 21.39
N GLN A 148 14.45 -28.82 22.32
CA GLN A 148 15.30 -30.01 22.20
C GLN A 148 14.49 -31.21 22.68
N ASP A 149 14.44 -32.30 21.90
CA ASP A 149 13.72 -33.54 22.26
C ASP A 149 12.24 -33.33 22.65
N ASN A 150 11.53 -32.43 21.97
CA ASN A 150 10.17 -31.98 22.29
C ASN A 150 10.00 -31.28 23.66
N GLU A 151 11.08 -30.91 24.34
CA GLU A 151 11.07 -30.12 25.57
C GLU A 151 11.74 -28.74 25.38
N TRP A 152 11.27 -27.76 26.15
CA TRP A 152 11.83 -26.40 26.15
C TRP A 152 12.94 -26.26 27.18
N LYS A 153 14.16 -25.99 26.70
CA LYS A 153 15.33 -25.76 27.54
C LYS A 153 15.62 -24.27 27.70
N LYS A 154 15.59 -23.80 28.94
CA LYS A 154 15.94 -22.41 29.30
C LYS A 154 17.47 -22.24 29.42
N LEU A 155 18.01 -21.25 28.72
CA LEU A 155 19.43 -20.92 28.70
C LEU A 155 19.69 -19.47 29.10
N ALA A 156 20.71 -19.27 29.93
CA ALA A 156 21.18 -17.93 30.27
C ALA A 156 22.18 -17.44 29.23
N VAL A 157 22.01 -16.19 28.78
CA VAL A 157 22.94 -15.56 27.84
C VAL A 157 24.22 -15.17 28.58
N LYS A 158 25.36 -15.69 28.12
CA LYS A 158 26.69 -15.45 28.71
C LYS A 158 27.53 -14.48 27.90
N ASP A 159 27.30 -14.39 26.59
CA ASP A 159 27.89 -13.40 25.70
C ASP A 159 26.77 -12.62 24.99
N ARG A 160 26.48 -11.44 25.53
CA ARG A 160 25.42 -10.57 24.99
C ARG A 160 25.78 -10.00 23.62
N LYS A 161 27.06 -9.75 23.34
CA LYS A 161 27.49 -9.25 22.02
C LYS A 161 27.29 -10.29 20.93
N ALA A 162 27.54 -11.56 21.26
CA ALA A 162 27.26 -12.66 20.33
C ALA A 162 25.75 -12.80 20.05
N LEU A 163 24.89 -12.64 21.06
CA LEU A 163 23.43 -12.65 20.85
C LEU A 163 22.98 -11.44 20.04
N ASP A 164 23.38 -10.22 20.43
CA ASP A 164 22.96 -8.99 19.75
C ASP A 164 23.44 -8.95 18.29
N GLY A 165 24.57 -9.59 17.98
CA GLY A 165 25.06 -9.76 16.61
C GLY A 165 24.34 -10.85 15.80
N ALA A 166 23.67 -11.79 16.46
CA ALA A 166 22.84 -12.80 15.82
C ALA A 166 21.43 -12.26 15.53
N LEU A 167 20.87 -11.43 16.41
CA LEU A 167 19.50 -10.93 16.30
C LEU A 167 19.31 -10.02 15.07
N PRO A 168 18.11 -10.00 14.46
CA PRO A 168 17.80 -9.06 13.40
C PRO A 168 17.94 -7.61 13.87
N GLN A 169 18.43 -6.74 13.00
CA GLN A 169 18.48 -5.29 13.23
C GLN A 169 17.18 -4.64 12.76
N TRP A 170 16.66 -3.69 13.53
CA TRP A 170 15.48 -2.93 13.10
C TRP A 170 15.88 -1.55 12.60
N PHE A 171 15.12 -1.03 11.64
CA PHE A 171 15.22 0.34 11.16
C PHE A 171 13.85 0.91 10.83
N GLU A 172 13.78 2.23 10.67
CA GLU A 172 12.57 2.97 10.31
C GLU A 172 12.94 3.98 9.22
N ILE A 173 11.95 4.41 8.44
CA ILE A 173 12.11 5.48 7.45
C ILE A 173 11.45 6.74 8.00
N ASN A 174 12.20 7.84 8.05
CA ASN A 174 11.68 9.11 8.54
C ASN A 174 11.18 9.97 7.38
N ALA A 175 9.91 9.82 7.02
CA ALA A 175 9.35 10.53 5.87
C ALA A 175 8.98 12.00 6.14
N ASP A 176 9.09 12.46 7.39
CA ASP A 176 8.89 13.88 7.72
C ASP A 176 10.05 14.76 7.21
N VAL A 177 11.22 14.15 6.97
CA VAL A 177 12.37 14.83 6.34
C VAL A 177 12.14 14.99 4.85
N ALA A 178 11.82 16.19 4.41
CA ALA A 178 11.66 16.49 2.99
C ALA A 178 13.01 16.64 2.27
N LEU A 179 13.02 16.57 0.93
CA LEU A 179 14.16 17.08 0.17
C LEU A 179 14.26 18.60 0.35
N PRO A 180 15.48 19.15 0.48
CA PRO A 180 15.68 20.59 0.56
C PRO A 180 15.33 21.25 -0.78
N GLU A 181 14.93 22.52 -0.73
CA GLU A 181 14.72 23.32 -1.96
C GLU A 181 16.00 23.36 -2.82
N SER A 182 17.15 23.49 -2.17
CA SER A 182 18.44 23.60 -2.84
C SER A 182 19.57 23.02 -2.01
N VAL A 183 20.59 22.53 -2.70
CA VAL A 183 21.79 21.95 -2.13
C VAL A 183 23.01 22.74 -2.59
N PRO A 184 23.82 23.26 -1.67
CA PRO A 184 25.06 23.95 -2.02
C PRO A 184 26.04 22.99 -2.70
N ILE A 185 26.57 23.36 -3.87
CA ILE A 185 27.50 22.50 -4.64
C ILE A 185 28.76 22.18 -3.82
N LYS A 186 29.21 23.13 -3.01
CA LYS A 186 30.35 22.95 -2.10
C LYS A 186 30.12 21.85 -1.06
N TYR A 187 28.88 21.69 -0.58
CA TYR A 187 28.52 20.61 0.33
C TYR A 187 28.69 19.26 -0.38
N LEU A 188 28.12 19.10 -1.58
CA LEU A 188 28.20 17.87 -2.36
C LEU A 188 29.65 17.52 -2.76
N ALA A 189 30.45 18.52 -3.11
CA ALA A 189 31.84 18.35 -3.53
C ALA A 189 32.76 17.91 -2.38
N HIS A 190 32.56 18.40 -1.15
CA HIS A 190 33.56 18.23 -0.08
C HIS A 190 33.03 17.60 1.20
N GLY A 191 31.72 17.48 1.38
CA GLY A 191 31.07 16.96 2.60
C GLY A 191 31.40 17.80 3.86
N ARG A 192 31.82 19.06 3.70
CA ARG A 192 32.25 19.93 4.80
C ARG A 192 31.27 21.07 5.01
N LYS A 193 30.86 21.22 6.27
CA LYS A 193 30.04 22.33 6.72
C LYS A 193 30.81 23.65 6.73
N SER A 194 30.18 24.72 6.26
CA SER A 194 30.65 26.11 6.32
C SER A 194 29.48 27.07 6.10
N LEU A 195 29.64 28.38 6.27
CA LEU A 195 28.60 29.35 5.87
C LEU A 195 28.14 29.23 4.41
N ARG A 196 28.99 28.68 3.53
CA ARG A 196 28.63 28.38 2.13
C ARG A 196 27.73 27.16 1.98
N THR A 197 27.49 26.41 3.06
CA THR A 197 26.56 25.27 3.11
C THR A 197 25.29 25.58 3.89
N SER A 198 25.16 26.79 4.45
CA SER A 198 23.92 27.29 5.08
C SER A 198 22.77 27.41 4.05
N PRO A 199 21.50 27.39 4.51
CA PRO A 199 20.35 27.53 3.64
C PRO A 199 20.45 28.73 2.67
N ARG A 200 20.03 28.53 1.42
CA ARG A 200 20.13 29.54 0.35
C ARG A 200 19.50 30.88 0.74
N LYS A 201 18.29 30.85 1.31
CA LYS A 201 17.58 32.05 1.78
C LYS A 201 18.37 32.82 2.84
N GLY A 202 18.96 32.11 3.82
CA GLY A 202 19.80 32.73 4.85
C GLY A 202 21.03 33.42 4.25
N ARG A 203 21.73 32.75 3.33
CA ARG A 203 22.87 33.34 2.61
C ARG A 203 22.49 34.56 1.79
N GLN A 204 21.35 34.51 1.08
CA GLN A 204 20.85 35.65 0.30
C GLN A 204 20.46 36.82 1.20
N SER A 205 19.76 36.59 2.30
CA SER A 205 19.42 37.63 3.28
C SER A 205 20.67 38.33 3.82
N PHE A 206 21.72 37.58 4.15
CA PHE A 206 23.00 38.13 4.60
C PHE A 206 23.72 38.95 3.55
N LEU A 207 23.78 38.45 2.31
CA LEU A 207 24.36 39.18 1.19
C LEU A 207 23.60 40.49 0.94
N ASN A 208 22.27 40.46 0.96
CA ASN A 208 21.45 41.66 0.80
C ASN A 208 21.71 42.64 1.94
N GLU A 209 21.76 42.18 3.19
CA GLU A 209 22.03 43.03 4.35
C GLU A 209 23.41 43.70 4.26
N ILE A 210 24.43 42.97 3.81
CA ILE A 210 25.77 43.53 3.55
C ILE A 210 25.76 44.52 2.39
N LEU A 211 25.08 44.21 1.28
CA LEU A 211 25.07 45.05 0.08
C LEU A 211 24.29 46.35 0.31
N GLU A 212 23.13 46.28 0.98
CA GLU A 212 22.30 47.43 1.33
C GLU A 212 23.00 48.36 2.33
N ASN A 213 23.77 47.79 3.26
CA ASN A 213 24.52 48.55 4.28
C ASN A 213 26.01 48.73 3.94
N GLY A 214 26.44 48.38 2.72
CA GLY A 214 27.86 48.26 2.40
C GLY A 214 28.64 49.56 2.58
N SER A 215 28.05 50.68 2.17
CA SER A 215 28.65 52.01 2.31
C SER A 215 28.66 52.54 3.75
N SER A 216 27.71 52.09 4.59
CA SER A 216 27.61 52.51 5.99
C SER A 216 28.44 51.65 6.93
N TRP A 217 28.64 50.36 6.59
CA TRP A 217 29.39 49.40 7.38
C TRP A 217 30.86 49.32 6.97
N PHE A 218 31.19 49.44 5.68
CA PHE A 218 32.55 49.19 5.16
C PHE A 218 33.21 50.42 4.51
N GLY A 219 32.67 51.63 4.72
CA GLY A 219 33.23 52.87 4.17
C GLY A 219 34.53 53.34 4.85
N SER A 220 34.73 53.03 6.13
CA SER A 220 35.97 53.31 6.89
C SER A 220 36.19 52.30 8.03
N ALA A 221 37.42 52.23 8.57
CA ALA A 221 37.73 51.37 9.71
C ALA A 221 36.89 51.70 10.97
N GLU A 222 36.55 52.97 11.17
CA GLU A 222 35.71 53.43 12.30
C GLU A 222 34.24 53.01 12.11
N GLN A 223 33.75 53.04 10.87
CA GLN A 223 32.41 52.57 10.53
C GLN A 223 32.26 51.05 10.72
N VAL A 224 33.28 50.27 10.34
CA VAL A 224 33.31 48.82 10.60
C VAL A 224 33.26 48.54 12.11
N ALA A 225 34.05 49.27 12.91
CA ALA A 225 34.05 49.11 14.36
C ALA A 225 32.69 49.48 14.98
N ALA A 226 32.02 50.51 14.48
CA ALA A 226 30.70 50.92 14.93
C ALA A 226 29.58 49.95 14.52
N ALA A 227 29.70 49.31 13.35
CA ALA A 227 28.75 48.34 12.82
C ALA A 227 28.98 46.90 13.31
N ALA A 228 30.04 46.64 14.09
CA ALA A 228 30.50 45.31 14.45
C ALA A 228 29.41 44.42 15.09
N SER A 229 28.56 44.99 15.97
CA SER A 229 27.44 44.24 16.58
C SER A 229 26.37 43.83 15.58
N ASN A 230 26.11 44.67 14.57
CA ASN A 230 25.12 44.41 13.53
C ASN A 230 25.65 43.36 12.56
N ILE A 231 26.92 43.48 12.14
CA ILE A 231 27.60 42.47 11.31
C ILE A 231 27.62 41.11 12.02
N MET A 232 27.92 41.09 13.32
CA MET A 232 27.93 39.86 14.12
C MET A 232 26.53 39.25 14.25
N SER A 233 25.49 40.07 14.38
CA SER A 233 24.11 39.60 14.46
C SER A 233 23.61 39.05 13.11
N ALA A 234 23.91 39.75 12.02
CA ALA A 234 23.63 39.31 10.65
C ALA A 234 24.33 37.97 10.33
N PHE A 235 25.59 37.83 10.75
CA PHE A 235 26.35 36.59 10.61
C PHE A 235 25.75 35.44 11.45
N ALA A 236 25.43 35.70 12.72
CA ALA A 236 24.84 34.71 13.61
C ALA A 236 23.48 34.20 13.13
N ALA A 237 22.70 35.03 12.42
CA ALA A 237 21.42 34.63 11.84
C ALA A 237 21.54 33.63 10.66
N VAL A 238 22.71 33.54 10.02
CA VAL A 238 23.00 32.63 8.89
C VAL A 238 23.66 31.34 9.34
N ASP A 239 24.39 31.42 10.46
CA ASP A 239 25.11 30.30 11.08
C ASP A 239 24.20 29.41 11.93
N VAL A 240 22.87 29.62 11.87
CA VAL A 240 21.87 28.74 12.49
C VAL A 240 21.70 27.51 11.61
N GLU A 241 22.64 26.58 11.70
CA GLU A 241 22.41 25.20 11.25
C GLU A 241 21.33 24.58 12.15
N THR A 242 20.21 24.19 11.55
CA THR A 242 19.17 23.42 12.23
C THR A 242 19.40 21.94 11.97
N GLU A 243 19.10 21.10 12.96
CA GLU A 243 19.13 19.63 12.83
C GLU A 243 18.30 19.17 11.62
N GLU A 244 17.16 19.83 11.37
CA GLU A 244 16.32 19.61 10.19
C GLU A 244 17.06 19.86 8.87
N HIS A 245 17.82 20.96 8.73
CA HIS A 245 18.56 21.26 7.50
C HIS A 245 19.66 20.23 7.24
N ASP A 246 20.31 19.74 8.29
CA ASP A 246 21.31 18.68 8.18
C ASP A 246 20.70 17.36 7.67
N GLU A 247 19.53 16.98 8.19
CA GLU A 247 18.81 15.79 7.74
C GLU A 247 18.37 15.93 6.27
N GLN A 248 17.90 17.10 5.85
CA GLN A 248 17.55 17.38 4.46
C GLN A 248 18.78 17.28 3.54
N LEU A 249 19.93 17.84 3.95
CA LEU A 249 21.18 17.74 3.21
C LEU A 249 21.69 16.29 3.13
N ALA A 250 21.53 15.51 4.19
CA ALA A 250 21.88 14.08 4.19
C ALA A 250 20.98 13.29 3.22
N LEU A 251 19.68 13.57 3.20
CA LEU A 251 18.75 12.96 2.25
C LEU A 251 19.11 13.30 0.79
N ALA A 252 19.52 14.54 0.53
CA ALA A 252 19.99 14.93 -0.79
C ALA A 252 21.34 14.29 -1.19
N ASP A 253 22.27 14.11 -0.25
CA ASP A 253 23.52 13.39 -0.46
C ASP A 253 23.23 11.92 -0.80
N ASP A 254 22.30 11.28 -0.08
CA ASP A 254 21.83 9.92 -0.36
C ASP A 254 21.19 9.80 -1.76
N LEU A 255 20.31 10.73 -2.13
CA LEU A 255 19.70 10.78 -3.46
C LEU A 255 20.75 10.92 -4.58
N LEU A 256 21.66 11.87 -4.44
CA LEU A 256 22.56 12.22 -5.54
C LEU A 256 23.74 11.25 -5.65
N LEU A 257 24.28 10.78 -4.52
CA LEU A 257 25.47 9.93 -4.51
C LEU A 257 25.12 8.44 -4.54
N LYS A 258 24.21 7.99 -3.67
CA LYS A 258 23.90 6.55 -3.55
C LYS A 258 22.88 6.12 -4.59
N VAL A 259 21.78 6.87 -4.73
CA VAL A 259 20.70 6.52 -5.64
C VAL A 259 21.06 6.83 -7.09
N ALA A 260 21.41 8.09 -7.39
CA ALA A 260 21.77 8.50 -8.75
C ALA A 260 23.19 8.11 -9.17
N GLY A 261 24.02 7.59 -8.25
CA GLY A 261 25.38 7.13 -8.55
C GLY A 261 26.34 8.23 -9.00
N ILE A 262 26.06 9.50 -8.67
CA ILE A 262 26.88 10.64 -9.10
C ILE A 262 28.11 10.72 -8.20
N ASP A 263 29.30 10.61 -8.77
CA ASP A 263 30.54 10.69 -7.99
C ASP A 263 30.82 12.13 -7.48
N ARG A 264 31.41 12.24 -6.28
CA ARG A 264 31.76 13.54 -5.68
C ARG A 264 32.65 14.40 -6.59
N THR A 265 33.51 13.78 -7.41
CA THR A 265 34.35 14.48 -8.39
C THR A 265 33.55 15.25 -9.44
N ALA A 266 32.34 14.81 -9.79
CA ALA A 266 31.47 15.54 -10.70
C ALA A 266 31.00 16.87 -10.09
N PHE A 267 30.74 16.90 -8.78
CA PHE A 267 30.40 18.12 -8.05
C PHE A 267 31.63 19.02 -7.85
N GLU A 268 32.83 18.46 -7.69
CA GLU A 268 34.08 19.23 -7.66
C GLU A 268 34.34 19.94 -9.00
N GLU A 269 34.16 19.23 -10.12
CA GLU A 269 34.29 19.82 -11.46
C GLU A 269 33.18 20.85 -11.75
N LEU A 270 31.95 20.59 -11.29
CA LEU A 270 30.86 21.56 -11.36
C LEU A 270 31.20 22.83 -10.57
N LEU A 271 31.72 22.70 -9.35
CA LEU A 271 32.12 23.83 -8.52
C LEU A 271 33.22 24.68 -9.20
N LYS A 272 34.24 24.01 -9.76
CA LYS A 272 35.30 24.69 -10.54
C LYS A 272 34.73 25.39 -11.77
N ALA A 273 33.76 24.79 -12.46
CA ALA A 273 33.14 25.36 -13.65
C ALA A 273 32.33 26.62 -13.31
N VAL A 274 31.55 26.58 -12.22
CA VAL A 274 30.78 27.71 -11.69
C VAL A 274 31.70 28.85 -11.26
N ASP A 275 32.73 28.54 -10.46
CA ASP A 275 33.70 29.55 -9.98
C ASP A 275 34.50 30.19 -11.14
N ALA A 276 34.67 29.46 -12.25
CA ALA A 276 35.33 29.94 -13.47
C ALA A 276 34.36 30.51 -14.52
N SER A 277 33.06 30.63 -14.22
CA SER A 277 32.00 31.11 -15.13
C SER A 277 31.98 30.38 -16.49
N LYS A 278 32.16 29.06 -16.47
CA LYS A 278 32.10 28.18 -17.65
C LYS A 278 30.72 27.58 -17.83
N ASP A 279 29.72 28.41 -18.09
CA ASP A 279 28.30 28.05 -18.03
C ASP A 279 27.92 26.86 -18.93
N GLY A 280 28.45 26.81 -20.16
CA GLY A 280 28.18 25.69 -21.08
C GLY A 280 28.67 24.34 -20.57
N PHE A 281 29.84 24.31 -19.89
CA PHE A 281 30.36 23.08 -19.31
C PHE A 281 29.61 22.70 -18.02
N ALA A 282 29.28 23.68 -17.17
CA ALA A 282 28.48 23.46 -15.97
C ALA A 282 27.08 22.91 -16.32
N ASN A 283 26.40 23.50 -17.29
CA ASN A 283 25.09 23.02 -17.76
C ASN A 283 25.17 21.61 -18.37
N GLY A 284 26.24 21.30 -19.10
CA GLY A 284 26.47 19.94 -19.63
C GLY A 284 26.66 18.88 -18.53
N ILE A 285 27.32 19.24 -17.41
CA ILE A 285 27.43 18.36 -16.23
C ILE A 285 26.05 18.13 -15.62
N VAL A 286 25.27 19.19 -15.40
CA VAL A 286 23.94 19.11 -14.78
C VAL A 286 22.95 18.33 -15.65
N GLU A 287 22.98 18.49 -16.98
CA GLU A 287 22.17 17.68 -17.89
C GLU A 287 22.50 16.18 -17.76
N ARG A 288 23.78 15.84 -17.60
CA ARG A 288 24.18 14.46 -17.35
C ARG A 288 23.70 13.95 -15.99
N MET A 289 23.84 14.76 -14.93
CA MET A 289 23.30 14.43 -13.60
C MET A 289 21.78 14.18 -13.66
N ASN A 290 21.03 15.00 -14.40
CA ASN A 290 19.58 14.82 -14.59
C ASN A 290 19.23 13.50 -15.30
N ARG A 291 20.02 13.08 -16.29
CA ARG A 291 19.83 11.78 -16.94
C ARG A 291 20.04 10.61 -15.98
N GLU A 292 21.10 10.65 -15.18
CA GLU A 292 21.38 9.60 -14.20
C GLU A 292 20.31 9.57 -13.09
N LEU A 293 19.89 10.73 -12.60
CA LEU A 293 18.81 10.87 -11.62
C LEU A 293 17.50 10.29 -12.13
N ALA A 294 17.09 10.66 -13.36
CA ALA A 294 15.85 10.15 -13.96
C ALA A 294 15.89 8.63 -14.18
N ALA A 295 17.03 8.09 -14.65
CA ALA A 295 17.21 6.66 -14.86
C ALA A 295 17.15 5.87 -13.54
N SER A 296 17.76 6.40 -12.48
CA SER A 296 17.86 5.73 -11.18
C SER A 296 16.55 5.77 -10.42
N LEU A 297 15.82 6.90 -10.47
CA LEU A 297 14.52 7.01 -9.82
C LEU A 297 13.45 6.18 -10.54
N ASN A 298 13.42 6.22 -11.88
CA ASN A 298 12.35 5.62 -12.69
C ASN A 298 10.96 5.88 -12.08
N PHE A 299 10.72 7.12 -11.68
CA PHE A 299 9.58 7.51 -10.83
C PHE A 299 8.20 7.10 -11.38
N PRO A 300 7.95 7.15 -12.71
CA PRO A 300 6.67 6.71 -13.30
C PRO A 300 6.32 5.25 -13.03
N LYS A 301 7.33 4.41 -12.73
CA LYS A 301 7.09 3.04 -12.26
C LYS A 301 6.39 3.06 -10.91
N TRP A 302 6.80 3.92 -9.99
CA TRP A 302 6.43 3.86 -8.56
C TRP A 302 5.29 4.77 -8.17
N TRP A 303 5.14 5.91 -8.85
CA TRP A 303 4.10 6.89 -8.58
C TRP A 303 3.01 6.84 -9.65
N SER A 304 1.84 6.34 -9.29
CA SER A 304 0.74 6.12 -10.24
C SER A 304 -0.12 7.37 -10.49
N GLN A 305 0.07 8.44 -9.71
CA GLN A 305 -0.74 9.66 -9.85
C GLN A 305 -0.29 10.57 -10.99
N ASP A 306 1.01 10.54 -11.35
CA ASP A 306 1.56 11.32 -12.46
C ASP A 306 2.72 10.57 -13.13
N HIS A 307 2.46 10.03 -14.32
CA HIS A 307 3.45 9.30 -15.11
C HIS A 307 4.44 10.22 -15.85
N GLN A 308 4.20 11.53 -15.93
CA GLN A 308 5.14 12.51 -16.49
C GLN A 308 5.98 13.20 -15.41
N PHE A 309 5.84 12.79 -14.15
CA PHE A 309 6.64 13.34 -13.07
C PHE A 309 8.12 13.08 -13.30
N GLU A 310 8.91 14.15 -13.27
CA GLU A 310 10.37 14.13 -13.28
C GLU A 310 10.90 15.03 -12.17
N LEU A 311 11.80 14.48 -11.35
CA LEU A 311 12.64 15.27 -10.45
C LEU A 311 13.91 15.68 -11.21
N ARG A 312 14.23 16.98 -11.19
CA ARG A 312 15.35 17.59 -11.92
C ARG A 312 16.19 18.46 -10.99
N LEU A 313 17.41 18.69 -11.43
CA LEU A 313 18.38 19.61 -10.87
C LEU A 313 18.55 20.79 -11.80
N THR A 314 18.44 21.99 -11.24
CA THR A 314 18.69 23.24 -11.95
C THR A 314 19.82 23.98 -11.25
N LEU A 315 20.85 24.35 -12.02
CA LEU A 315 21.95 25.16 -11.51
C LEU A 315 21.48 26.59 -11.29
N ARG A 316 21.57 27.08 -10.05
CA ARG A 316 21.31 28.49 -9.71
C ARG A 316 22.43 29.02 -8.82
N ASP A 317 23.31 29.84 -9.40
CA ASP A 317 24.49 30.39 -8.73
C ASP A 317 25.44 29.28 -8.23
N GLN A 318 25.56 29.10 -6.91
CA GLN A 318 26.41 28.08 -6.27
C GLN A 318 25.61 26.88 -5.73
N ASP A 319 24.37 26.72 -6.18
CA ASP A 319 23.43 25.73 -5.67
C ASP A 319 22.82 24.90 -6.81
N LEU A 320 22.54 23.64 -6.49
CA LEU A 320 21.64 22.80 -7.27
C LEU A 320 20.27 22.85 -6.63
N VAL A 321 19.29 23.34 -7.39
CA VAL A 321 17.90 23.47 -6.96
C VAL A 321 17.12 22.27 -7.47
N PHE A 322 16.37 21.61 -6.58
CA PHE A 322 15.46 20.55 -6.99
C PHE A 322 14.21 21.17 -7.60
N THR A 323 13.97 20.88 -8.87
CA THR A 323 12.76 21.26 -9.58
C THR A 323 11.96 20.02 -9.96
N ILE A 324 10.65 20.17 -9.99
CA ILE A 324 9.71 19.13 -10.39
C ILE A 324 9.11 19.56 -11.72
N ARG A 325 9.23 18.69 -12.71
CA ARG A 325 8.46 18.79 -13.95
C ARG A 325 7.31 17.80 -13.89
N ASP A 326 6.11 18.28 -14.14
CA ASP A 326 4.91 17.44 -14.14
C ASP A 326 4.29 17.33 -15.54
N ARG A 327 3.10 16.72 -15.64
CA ARG A 327 2.35 16.59 -16.90
C ARG A 327 2.06 17.88 -17.66
N THR A 328 2.10 19.04 -17.01
CA THR A 328 1.91 20.35 -17.67
C THR A 328 3.14 20.78 -18.47
N GLY A 329 4.28 20.14 -18.21
CA GLY A 329 5.58 20.53 -18.75
C GLY A 329 6.22 21.71 -18.02
N THR A 330 5.53 22.32 -17.05
CA THR A 330 6.03 23.42 -16.21
C THR A 330 6.98 22.88 -15.13
N GLU A 331 8.05 23.63 -14.86
CA GLU A 331 8.99 23.34 -13.79
C GLU A 331 8.65 24.18 -12.55
N TYR A 332 8.41 23.50 -11.44
CA TYR A 332 8.12 24.09 -10.13
C TYR A 332 9.24 23.80 -9.16
N SER A 333 9.34 24.61 -8.11
CA SER A 333 10.22 24.31 -6.98
C SER A 333 9.67 23.10 -6.22
N ALA A 334 10.53 22.22 -5.70
CA ALA A 334 10.08 20.97 -5.07
C ALA A 334 9.16 21.17 -3.84
N ASP A 335 9.24 22.34 -3.20
CA ASP A 335 8.42 22.78 -2.07
C ASP A 335 7.00 23.26 -2.47
N GLU A 336 6.76 23.57 -3.75
CA GLU A 336 5.49 24.11 -4.26
C GLU A 336 4.43 23.03 -4.53
N ARG A 337 4.76 21.74 -4.36
CA ARG A 337 3.82 20.61 -4.56
C ARG A 337 3.14 20.16 -3.26
N SER A 338 2.11 19.31 -3.41
CA SER A 338 1.33 18.80 -2.29
C SER A 338 2.20 18.06 -1.26
N GLY A 339 1.89 18.24 0.03
CA GLY A 339 2.64 17.60 1.12
C GLY A 339 2.75 16.08 0.97
N GLY A 340 1.76 15.42 0.38
CA GLY A 340 1.79 13.97 0.12
C GLY A 340 2.85 13.53 -0.89
N LEU A 341 3.11 14.30 -1.96
CA LEU A 341 4.18 13.96 -2.91
C LEU A 341 5.56 14.10 -2.28
N ARG A 342 5.76 15.15 -1.48
CA ARG A 342 7.00 15.38 -0.73
C ARG A 342 7.28 14.22 0.24
N TYR A 343 6.25 13.80 0.95
CA TYR A 343 6.31 12.69 1.88
C TYR A 343 6.62 11.35 1.17
N PHE A 344 5.95 11.07 0.05
CA PHE A 344 6.25 9.89 -0.76
C PHE A 344 7.68 9.91 -1.32
N LEU A 345 8.14 11.07 -1.82
CA LEU A 345 9.48 11.21 -2.37
C LEU A 345 10.55 10.98 -1.29
N SER A 346 10.34 11.47 -0.07
CA SER A 346 11.23 11.18 1.06
C SER A 346 11.32 9.67 1.35
N TYR A 347 10.16 9.01 1.45
CA TYR A 347 10.09 7.56 1.58
C TYR A 347 10.86 6.84 0.49
N PHE A 348 10.62 7.23 -0.76
CA PHE A 348 11.16 6.57 -1.93
C PHE A 348 12.69 6.74 -2.02
N VAL A 349 13.21 7.93 -1.72
CA VAL A 349 14.65 8.18 -1.68
C VAL A 349 15.32 7.35 -0.59
N GLN A 350 14.79 7.34 0.64
CA GLN A 350 15.34 6.54 1.72
C GLN A 350 15.26 5.03 1.41
N TYR A 351 14.18 4.58 0.77
CA TYR A 351 14.06 3.20 0.28
C TYR A 351 15.13 2.87 -0.75
N LEU A 352 15.42 3.74 -1.72
CA LEU A 352 16.44 3.48 -2.74
C LEU A 352 17.87 3.58 -2.17
N ALA A 353 18.09 4.47 -1.20
CA ALA A 353 19.39 4.70 -0.57
C ALA A 353 19.73 3.68 0.54
N HIS A 354 18.77 2.86 0.95
CA HIS A 354 18.95 1.87 2.00
C HIS A 354 19.97 0.80 1.59
N GLU A 355 21.05 0.69 2.35
CA GLU A 355 22.07 -0.34 2.19
C GLU A 355 22.00 -1.33 3.35
N ALA A 356 22.05 -2.62 3.03
CA ALA A 356 22.06 -3.67 4.05
C ALA A 356 23.28 -3.53 4.99
N PRO A 357 23.15 -3.90 6.27
CA PRO A 357 24.22 -3.84 7.25
C PRO A 357 25.46 -4.59 6.79
N LYS A 358 26.64 -3.97 6.94
CA LYS A 358 27.94 -4.61 6.63
C LYS A 358 28.19 -5.89 7.44
N SER A 359 27.48 -6.07 8.55
CA SER A 359 27.52 -7.29 9.35
C SER A 359 26.87 -8.49 8.66
N GLY A 360 26.05 -8.27 7.63
CA GLY A 360 25.19 -9.29 7.01
C GLY A 360 23.99 -9.69 7.87
N ALA A 361 23.72 -8.96 8.96
CA ALA A 361 22.56 -9.20 9.82
C ALA A 361 21.27 -8.98 9.03
N ARG A 362 20.25 -9.81 9.32
CA ARG A 362 18.90 -9.65 8.76
C ARG A 362 18.25 -8.39 9.32
N GLU A 363 17.40 -7.76 8.52
CA GLU A 363 16.75 -6.52 8.90
C GLU A 363 15.23 -6.65 9.00
N ILE A 364 14.65 -5.82 9.87
CA ILE A 364 13.21 -5.60 9.99
C ILE A 364 12.90 -4.11 9.88
N LEU A 365 12.06 -3.74 8.90
CA LEU A 365 11.50 -2.41 8.75
C LEU A 365 10.27 -2.29 9.66
N LEU A 366 10.28 -1.31 10.57
CA LEU A 366 9.16 -0.99 11.45
C LEU A 366 8.57 0.37 11.07
N MET A 367 7.27 0.44 10.81
CA MET A 367 6.62 1.69 10.39
C MET A 367 5.34 1.97 11.17
N ASP A 368 5.27 3.14 11.79
CA ASP A 368 4.10 3.60 12.55
C ASP A 368 3.30 4.63 11.73
N GLU A 369 2.09 4.28 11.34
CA GLU A 369 1.14 5.12 10.59
C GLU A 369 1.78 5.88 9.41
N PRO A 370 2.45 5.18 8.47
CA PRO A 370 3.16 5.83 7.36
C PRO A 370 2.22 6.39 6.28
N ASP A 371 0.92 6.49 6.57
CA ASP A 371 -0.14 6.99 5.69
C ASP A 371 -0.53 8.46 5.92
N ALA A 372 -0.05 9.10 6.99
CA ALA A 372 -0.56 10.38 7.51
C ALA A 372 -0.76 11.51 6.49
N TYR A 373 0.09 11.60 5.45
CA TYR A 373 0.03 12.66 4.44
C TYR A 373 -0.28 12.17 3.02
N LEU A 374 -0.49 10.86 2.83
CA LEU A 374 -0.68 10.26 1.52
C LEU A 374 -2.16 10.15 1.15
N SER A 375 -2.48 10.44 -0.12
CA SER A 375 -3.80 10.11 -0.69
C SER A 375 -3.99 8.59 -0.78
N SER A 376 -5.22 8.12 -0.99
CA SER A 376 -5.52 6.69 -1.14
C SER A 376 -4.66 6.01 -2.21
N THR A 377 -4.42 6.67 -3.34
CA THR A 377 -3.50 6.18 -4.39
C THR A 377 -2.04 6.17 -3.94
N GLY A 378 -1.58 7.21 -3.23
CA GLY A 378 -0.21 7.26 -2.72
C GLY A 378 0.07 6.18 -1.65
N GLN A 379 -0.93 5.81 -0.87
CA GLN A 379 -0.85 4.71 0.08
C GLN A 379 -0.73 3.35 -0.64
N GLN A 380 -1.41 3.17 -1.77
CA GLN A 380 -1.24 1.99 -2.62
C GLN A 380 0.14 1.93 -3.27
N ASP A 381 0.70 3.07 -3.68
CA ASP A 381 2.07 3.16 -4.16
C ASP A 381 3.07 2.80 -3.04
N LEU A 382 2.80 3.18 -1.79
CA LEU A 382 3.62 2.80 -0.63
C LEU A 382 3.58 1.29 -0.33
N LEU A 383 2.44 0.61 -0.50
CA LEU A 383 2.36 -0.86 -0.37
C LEU A 383 3.34 -1.57 -1.31
N ARG A 384 3.55 -1.02 -2.51
CA ARG A 384 4.50 -1.58 -3.46
C ARG A 384 5.95 -1.42 -2.99
N ILE A 385 6.27 -0.33 -2.31
CA ILE A 385 7.61 -0.13 -1.70
C ILE A 385 7.82 -1.16 -0.59
N PHE A 386 6.82 -1.41 0.26
CA PHE A 386 6.90 -2.45 1.29
C PHE A 386 7.04 -3.86 0.70
N GLU A 387 6.32 -4.16 -0.38
CA GLU A 387 6.47 -5.44 -1.06
C GLU A 387 7.86 -5.60 -1.67
N ASP A 388 8.48 -4.54 -2.20
CA ASP A 388 9.84 -4.63 -2.74
C ASP A 388 10.91 -4.68 -1.63
N PHE A 389 10.70 -4.09 -0.46
CA PHE A 389 11.55 -4.36 0.71
C PHE A 389 11.53 -5.85 1.09
N ALA A 390 10.34 -6.45 1.13
CA ALA A 390 10.17 -7.85 1.51
C ALA A 390 10.60 -8.84 0.42
N ASN A 391 10.33 -8.51 -0.84
CA ASN A 391 10.56 -9.34 -2.02
C ASN A 391 11.21 -8.50 -3.13
N PRO A 392 12.49 -8.10 -2.95
CA PRO A 392 13.14 -7.17 -3.87
C PRO A 392 13.24 -7.73 -5.27
N GLN A 393 12.93 -6.90 -6.26
CA GLN A 393 13.11 -7.25 -7.66
C GLN A 393 14.58 -7.20 -8.09
N ASP A 394 15.40 -6.40 -7.40
CA ASP A 394 16.85 -6.37 -7.60
C ASP A 394 17.51 -7.54 -6.84
N PRO A 395 18.17 -8.50 -7.54
CA PRO A 395 18.83 -9.63 -6.89
C PRO A 395 20.00 -9.23 -5.98
N ASN A 396 20.52 -8.00 -6.08
CA ASN A 396 21.59 -7.51 -5.22
C ASN A 396 21.08 -6.95 -3.88
N ARG A 397 19.76 -6.76 -3.75
CA ARG A 397 19.13 -6.25 -2.53
C ARG A 397 18.71 -7.41 -1.64
N ALA A 398 19.05 -7.33 -0.36
CA ALA A 398 18.59 -8.30 0.62
C ALA A 398 17.11 -8.05 0.97
N ALA A 399 16.34 -9.13 1.08
CA ALA A 399 14.99 -9.08 1.60
C ALA A 399 14.97 -8.66 3.08
N CYS A 400 14.06 -7.76 3.43
CA CYS A 400 13.82 -7.29 4.79
C CYS A 400 12.42 -7.70 5.24
N GLN A 401 12.28 -8.12 6.50
CA GLN A 401 10.96 -8.30 7.08
C GLN A 401 10.30 -6.93 7.24
N VAL A 402 9.02 -6.76 6.92
CA VAL A 402 8.32 -5.47 7.04
C VAL A 402 7.15 -5.63 8.00
N VAL A 403 7.10 -4.81 9.05
CA VAL A 403 5.97 -4.75 9.97
C VAL A 403 5.54 -3.30 10.08
N TYR A 404 4.30 -3.03 9.72
CA TYR A 404 3.76 -1.68 9.83
C TYR A 404 2.37 -1.70 10.46
N VAL A 405 2.05 -0.59 11.13
CA VAL A 405 0.73 -0.38 11.70
C VAL A 405 0.03 0.77 10.98
N THR A 406 -1.28 0.65 10.80
CA THR A 406 -2.07 1.72 10.16
C THR A 406 -3.51 1.72 10.63
N HIS A 407 -4.14 2.88 10.51
CA HIS A 407 -5.59 3.08 10.61
C HIS A 407 -6.27 3.17 9.24
N SER A 408 -5.51 3.27 8.16
CA SER A 408 -6.07 3.48 6.85
C SER A 408 -6.52 2.16 6.19
N PRO A 409 -7.76 2.08 5.68
CA PRO A 409 -8.20 0.96 4.87
C PRO A 409 -7.51 0.90 3.49
N PHE A 410 -6.82 1.98 3.08
CA PHE A 410 -6.11 2.06 1.80
C PHE A 410 -4.62 1.70 1.91
N LEU A 411 -4.06 1.57 3.12
CA LEU A 411 -2.71 1.04 3.34
C LEU A 411 -2.78 -0.42 3.80
N ILE A 412 -3.73 -1.18 3.25
CA ILE A 412 -3.88 -2.61 3.51
C ILE A 412 -3.83 -3.31 2.17
N ASP A 413 -3.01 -4.35 2.11
CA ASP A 413 -3.01 -5.25 0.97
C ASP A 413 -4.14 -6.28 1.08
N LYS A 414 -5.27 -5.97 0.45
CA LYS A 414 -6.47 -6.82 0.40
C LYS A 414 -6.22 -8.13 -0.33
N ASN A 415 -5.21 -8.18 -1.21
CA ASN A 415 -4.78 -9.40 -1.88
C ASN A 415 -4.15 -10.41 -0.92
N HIS A 416 -3.63 -9.95 0.22
CA HIS A 416 -2.86 -10.74 1.17
C HIS A 416 -3.49 -10.69 2.57
N GLY A 417 -4.76 -11.08 2.65
CA GLY A 417 -5.53 -11.04 3.90
C GLY A 417 -4.95 -11.91 5.02
N GLU A 418 -4.15 -12.93 4.68
CA GLU A 418 -3.40 -13.74 5.62
C GLU A 418 -2.28 -12.98 6.34
N ARG A 419 -1.79 -11.87 5.78
CA ARG A 419 -0.73 -11.03 6.35
C ARG A 419 -1.25 -9.96 7.31
N ILE A 420 -2.58 -9.86 7.45
CA ILE A 420 -3.24 -8.83 8.25
C ILE A 420 -3.51 -9.35 9.67
N ARG A 421 -3.03 -8.61 10.68
CA ARG A 421 -3.34 -8.80 12.10
C ARG A 421 -4.27 -7.70 12.57
N VAL A 422 -5.35 -8.08 13.26
CA VAL A 422 -6.26 -7.09 13.88
C VAL A 422 -6.02 -7.08 15.38
N LEU A 423 -5.69 -5.91 15.93
CA LEU A 423 -5.61 -5.66 17.36
C LEU A 423 -6.94 -5.03 17.82
N GLU A 424 -7.60 -5.72 18.73
CA GLU A 424 -8.85 -5.28 19.34
C GLU A 424 -8.62 -4.90 20.80
N LYS A 425 -9.31 -3.86 21.26
CA LYS A 425 -9.31 -3.48 22.66
C LYS A 425 -10.30 -4.39 23.39
N GLY A 426 -9.81 -5.21 24.32
CA GLY A 426 -10.63 -6.02 25.21
C GLY A 426 -11.41 -5.17 26.22
N GLU A 427 -12.35 -5.79 26.91
CA GLU A 427 -13.16 -5.13 27.94
C GLU A 427 -12.46 -5.20 29.29
N GLY A 428 -12.56 -4.12 30.08
CA GLY A 428 -12.04 -4.10 31.46
C GLY A 428 -10.53 -4.35 31.56
N ASP A 429 -10.15 -5.45 32.21
CA ASP A 429 -8.75 -5.83 32.48
C ASP A 429 -8.14 -6.79 31.44
N GLU A 430 -8.86 -7.13 30.38
CA GLU A 430 -8.38 -8.08 29.36
C GLU A 430 -7.21 -7.54 28.53
N GLY A 431 -7.13 -6.22 28.35
CA GLY A 431 -6.12 -5.58 27.49
C GLY A 431 -6.33 -5.89 26.01
N THR A 432 -5.25 -5.88 25.22
CA THR A 432 -5.31 -6.13 23.77
C THR A 432 -5.56 -7.60 23.41
N ARG A 433 -6.54 -7.84 22.52
CA ARG A 433 -6.84 -9.12 21.88
C ARG A 433 -6.33 -9.13 20.42
N VAL A 434 -5.89 -10.28 19.93
CA VAL A 434 -5.25 -10.42 18.60
C VAL A 434 -6.05 -11.37 17.71
N VAL A 435 -6.56 -10.85 16.59
CA VAL A 435 -7.09 -11.67 15.49
C VAL A 435 -5.95 -11.94 14.51
N ARG A 436 -5.53 -13.22 14.46
CA ARG A 436 -4.33 -13.64 13.73
C ARG A 436 -4.47 -13.58 12.20
N ASN A 437 -5.68 -13.67 11.67
CA ASN A 437 -5.92 -13.68 10.23
C ASN A 437 -7.30 -13.10 9.93
N ALA A 438 -7.34 -11.89 9.38
CA ALA A 438 -8.59 -11.20 9.07
C ALA A 438 -9.44 -11.92 7.99
N ALA A 439 -8.80 -12.60 7.04
CA ALA A 439 -9.48 -13.28 5.94
C ALA A 439 -10.30 -14.50 6.40
N ARG A 440 -9.93 -15.16 7.51
CA ARG A 440 -10.68 -16.31 8.05
C ARG A 440 -12.08 -15.95 8.52
N ASN A 441 -12.29 -14.72 8.96
CA ASN A 441 -13.57 -14.22 9.47
C ASN A 441 -14.20 -13.20 8.50
N HIS A 442 -14.08 -13.43 7.19
CA HIS A 442 -14.69 -12.59 6.14
C HIS A 442 -14.32 -11.09 6.24
N TYR A 443 -13.14 -10.77 6.79
CA TYR A 443 -12.73 -9.40 7.08
C TYR A 443 -13.70 -8.64 8.01
N GLU A 444 -14.63 -9.31 8.70
CA GLU A 444 -15.51 -8.69 9.71
C GLU A 444 -14.71 -8.02 10.84
N PRO A 445 -13.61 -8.59 11.35
CA PRO A 445 -12.77 -7.89 12.33
C PRO A 445 -12.23 -6.55 11.81
N LEU A 446 -11.98 -6.42 10.50
CA LEU A 446 -11.60 -5.13 9.91
C LEU A 446 -12.76 -4.13 9.96
N ARG A 447 -13.99 -4.57 9.70
CA ARG A 447 -15.20 -3.73 9.78
C ARG A 447 -15.35 -3.15 11.19
N SER A 448 -15.19 -3.99 12.21
CA SER A 448 -15.23 -3.57 13.60
C SER A 448 -14.06 -2.65 13.97
N ALA A 449 -12.85 -2.93 13.47
CA ALA A 449 -11.66 -2.12 13.74
C ALA A 449 -11.68 -0.72 13.10
N PHE A 450 -12.31 -0.57 11.93
CA PHE A 450 -12.46 0.72 11.22
C PHE A 450 -13.76 1.48 11.57
N GLY A 451 -14.67 0.88 12.36
CA GLY A 451 -15.88 1.57 12.87
C GLY A 451 -16.93 1.91 11.82
N SER A 452 -17.50 3.13 11.88
CA SER A 452 -18.66 3.60 11.09
C SER A 452 -18.46 3.67 9.57
N PHE A 453 -17.24 3.46 9.06
CA PHE A 453 -16.92 3.39 7.62
C PHE A 453 -17.56 2.19 6.91
N VAL A 454 -18.17 1.28 7.66
CA VAL A 454 -18.78 0.04 7.17
C VAL A 454 -20.04 0.26 6.33
N GLY A 455 -20.74 1.38 6.50
CA GLY A 455 -21.83 1.78 5.59
C GLY A 455 -21.34 2.26 4.22
N GLU A 456 -20.07 2.69 4.14
CA GLU A 456 -19.46 3.29 2.95
C GLU A 456 -18.51 2.34 2.19
N THR A 457 -18.00 1.27 2.84
CA THR A 457 -17.08 0.28 2.25
C THR A 457 -17.52 -0.33 0.92
N THR A 458 -18.83 -0.35 0.64
CA THR A 458 -19.41 -0.81 -0.62
C THR A 458 -18.91 -0.02 -1.84
N PHE A 459 -18.32 1.18 -1.65
CA PHE A 459 -17.89 2.06 -2.75
C PHE A 459 -16.47 2.65 -2.60
N ILE A 460 -15.62 2.09 -1.73
CA ILE A 460 -14.33 2.69 -1.35
C ILE A 460 -13.19 2.48 -2.38
N SER A 461 -13.36 1.66 -3.42
CA SER A 461 -12.29 1.40 -4.41
C SER A 461 -12.46 2.16 -5.73
N ASN A 462 -11.37 2.23 -6.49
CA ASN A 462 -11.32 2.80 -7.85
C ASN A 462 -12.30 2.11 -8.80
N CYS A 463 -12.55 0.81 -8.60
CA CYS A 463 -13.55 0.04 -9.34
C CYS A 463 -14.34 -0.89 -8.41
N ASN A 464 -15.66 -0.94 -8.61
CA ASN A 464 -16.59 -1.81 -7.90
C ASN A 464 -17.10 -2.91 -8.85
N LEU A 465 -16.89 -4.18 -8.48
CA LEU A 465 -17.47 -5.33 -9.13
C LEU A 465 -18.73 -5.76 -8.37
N MET A 466 -19.88 -5.51 -8.98
CA MET A 466 -21.17 -5.92 -8.45
C MET A 466 -21.39 -7.40 -8.72
N LEU A 467 -21.75 -8.13 -7.65
CA LEU A 467 -21.97 -9.57 -7.63
C LEU A 467 -23.40 -9.86 -7.16
N GLU A 468 -23.94 -11.02 -7.50
CA GLU A 468 -25.28 -11.38 -7.05
C GLU A 468 -25.30 -11.74 -5.57
N GLY A 469 -24.32 -12.52 -5.10
CA GLY A 469 -24.32 -13.08 -3.75
C GLY A 469 -22.95 -13.11 -3.06
N MET A 470 -23.00 -13.46 -1.77
CA MET A 470 -21.81 -13.65 -0.93
C MET A 470 -20.99 -14.88 -1.36
N SER A 471 -21.63 -15.91 -1.93
CA SER A 471 -20.97 -17.07 -2.53
C SER A 471 -19.96 -16.65 -3.59
N ASP A 472 -20.35 -15.74 -4.47
CA ASP A 472 -19.53 -15.30 -5.60
C ASP A 472 -18.31 -14.55 -5.09
N GLN A 473 -18.50 -13.68 -4.10
CA GLN A 473 -17.41 -12.97 -3.44
C GLN A 473 -16.39 -13.94 -2.83
N ILE A 474 -16.88 -14.98 -2.12
CA ILE A 474 -16.02 -15.99 -1.49
C ILE A 474 -15.24 -16.75 -2.56
N MET A 475 -15.89 -17.22 -3.63
CA MET A 475 -15.27 -17.95 -4.72
C MET A 475 -14.20 -17.12 -5.45
N LEU A 476 -14.52 -15.87 -5.83
CA LEU A 476 -13.59 -14.98 -6.52
C LEU A 476 -12.39 -14.62 -5.64
N ALA A 477 -12.61 -14.19 -4.38
CA ALA A 477 -11.53 -13.83 -3.48
C ALA A 477 -10.65 -15.03 -3.11
N GLY A 478 -11.28 -16.19 -2.86
CA GLY A 478 -10.58 -17.42 -2.52
C GLY A 478 -9.74 -17.98 -3.66
N MET A 479 -10.28 -18.00 -4.88
CA MET A 479 -9.53 -18.44 -6.06
C MET A 479 -8.44 -17.45 -6.45
N SER A 480 -8.68 -16.15 -6.28
CA SER A 480 -7.65 -15.13 -6.47
C SER A 480 -6.45 -15.36 -5.53
N ALA A 481 -6.73 -15.62 -4.24
CA ALA A 481 -5.70 -15.96 -3.26
C ALA A 481 -4.98 -17.28 -3.60
N HIS A 482 -5.72 -18.30 -4.06
CA HIS A 482 -5.15 -19.59 -4.48
C HIS A 482 -4.18 -19.42 -5.67
N LEU A 483 -4.60 -18.72 -6.74
CA LEU A 483 -3.77 -18.46 -7.91
C LEU A 483 -2.55 -17.59 -7.59
N ARG A 484 -2.67 -16.65 -6.64
CA ARG A 484 -1.55 -15.82 -6.20
C ARG A 484 -0.45 -16.65 -5.53
N LYS A 485 -0.82 -17.65 -4.71
CA LYS A 485 0.14 -18.60 -4.13
C LYS A 485 0.88 -19.42 -5.18
N GLN A 486 0.25 -19.67 -6.33
CA GLN A 486 0.88 -20.33 -7.48
C GLN A 486 1.72 -19.37 -8.35
N LYS A 487 1.90 -18.11 -7.93
CA LYS A 487 2.60 -17.07 -8.69
C LYS A 487 2.00 -16.84 -10.09
N ALA A 488 0.67 -16.95 -10.20
CA ALA A 488 -0.03 -16.65 -11.44
C ALA A 488 0.22 -15.20 -11.88
N SER A 489 0.21 -14.95 -13.19
CA SER A 489 0.31 -13.62 -13.78
C SER A 489 -0.77 -12.68 -13.21
N SER A 490 -0.45 -11.40 -13.06
CA SER A 490 -1.44 -10.37 -12.68
C SER A 490 -2.56 -10.21 -13.70
N LEU A 491 -2.36 -10.65 -14.95
CA LEU A 491 -3.43 -10.71 -15.96
C LEU A 491 -4.41 -11.87 -15.72
N ASP A 492 -3.96 -12.90 -15.00
CA ASP A 492 -4.70 -14.14 -14.75
C ASP A 492 -5.29 -14.16 -13.34
N ASN A 493 -5.29 -13.00 -12.67
CA ASN A 493 -5.71 -12.86 -11.28
C ASN A 493 -6.45 -11.52 -11.08
N LEU A 494 -7.25 -11.44 -10.03
CA LEU A 494 -7.84 -10.18 -9.58
C LEU A 494 -6.88 -9.44 -8.66
N ASP A 495 -6.87 -8.12 -8.80
CA ASP A 495 -6.24 -7.22 -7.85
C ASP A 495 -7.32 -6.58 -6.97
N LEU A 496 -7.47 -7.12 -5.76
CA LEU A 496 -8.44 -6.68 -4.77
C LEU A 496 -8.08 -5.32 -4.13
N ASN A 497 -6.89 -4.78 -4.39
CA ASN A 497 -6.52 -3.43 -3.98
C ASN A 497 -7.17 -2.37 -4.88
N THR A 498 -7.33 -2.68 -6.17
CA THR A 498 -7.96 -1.79 -7.16
C THR A 498 -9.41 -2.15 -7.47
N LEU A 499 -9.89 -3.31 -7.00
CA LEU A 499 -11.24 -3.83 -7.21
C LEU A 499 -11.94 -4.17 -5.88
N THR A 500 -13.09 -3.54 -5.59
CA THR A 500 -13.97 -3.98 -4.49
C THR A 500 -15.00 -4.96 -5.01
N LEU A 501 -15.11 -6.13 -4.37
CA LEU A 501 -16.18 -7.09 -4.60
C LEU A 501 -17.42 -6.70 -3.78
N VAL A 502 -18.56 -6.48 -4.45
CA VAL A 502 -19.79 -5.96 -3.85
C VAL A 502 -20.93 -6.98 -4.01
N PRO A 503 -21.24 -7.79 -2.99
CA PRO A 503 -22.38 -8.70 -3.04
C PRO A 503 -23.71 -7.95 -2.87
N ALA A 504 -24.62 -8.09 -3.83
CA ALA A 504 -25.93 -7.43 -3.81
C ALA A 504 -27.00 -8.20 -3.02
N GLY A 505 -26.75 -9.46 -2.69
CA GLY A 505 -27.68 -10.38 -2.04
C GLY A 505 -28.64 -11.08 -3.02
N SER A 506 -28.93 -10.48 -4.18
CA SER A 506 -29.57 -11.16 -5.32
C SER A 506 -29.36 -10.40 -6.63
N ALA A 507 -29.53 -11.06 -7.77
CA ALA A 507 -29.52 -10.44 -9.10
C ALA A 507 -30.44 -9.22 -9.20
N SER A 508 -31.62 -9.27 -8.57
CA SER A 508 -32.62 -8.18 -8.62
C SER A 508 -32.17 -6.90 -7.92
N HIS A 509 -31.24 -7.00 -6.96
CA HIS A 509 -30.70 -5.85 -6.24
C HIS A 509 -29.48 -5.22 -6.94
N VAL A 510 -28.80 -5.94 -7.84
CA VAL A 510 -27.63 -5.44 -8.57
C VAL A 510 -27.93 -4.11 -9.29
N PRO A 511 -29.02 -3.95 -10.08
CA PRO A 511 -29.31 -2.68 -10.75
C PRO A 511 -29.48 -1.51 -9.77
N TYR A 512 -30.09 -1.75 -8.61
CA TYR A 512 -30.28 -0.72 -7.61
C TYR A 512 -28.96 -0.29 -6.96
N LEU A 513 -28.07 -1.23 -6.64
CA LEU A 513 -26.74 -0.90 -6.14
C LEU A 513 -25.88 -0.17 -7.17
N VAL A 514 -25.94 -0.55 -8.45
CA VAL A 514 -25.28 0.19 -9.53
C VAL A 514 -25.78 1.63 -9.61
N TYR A 515 -27.11 1.84 -9.49
CA TYR A 515 -27.70 3.17 -9.46
C TYR A 515 -27.17 4.01 -8.28
N LEU A 516 -27.10 3.43 -7.08
CA LEU A 516 -26.54 4.11 -5.90
C LEU A 516 -25.05 4.41 -6.06
N ALA A 517 -24.27 3.46 -6.56
CA ALA A 517 -22.83 3.58 -6.74
C ALA A 517 -22.45 4.73 -7.68
N ARG A 518 -23.17 4.87 -8.79
CA ARG A 518 -22.93 5.95 -9.76
C ARG A 518 -23.44 7.31 -9.27
N GLY A 519 -24.40 7.31 -8.33
CA GLY A 519 -24.98 8.51 -7.76
C GLY A 519 -25.46 9.51 -8.82
N ARG A 520 -25.47 10.79 -8.44
CA ARG A 520 -25.69 11.93 -9.36
C ARG A 520 -24.49 12.87 -9.44
N ASP A 521 -23.36 12.45 -8.86
CA ASP A 521 -22.18 13.28 -8.78
C ASP A 521 -21.46 13.35 -10.15
N VAL A 522 -20.59 14.35 -10.28
CA VAL A 522 -19.70 14.55 -11.41
C VAL A 522 -18.63 13.46 -11.44
N ASP A 523 -18.14 13.06 -10.27
CA ASP A 523 -17.19 11.96 -10.11
C ASP A 523 -17.93 10.65 -9.84
N ARG A 524 -17.99 9.78 -10.85
CA ARG A 524 -18.61 8.44 -10.73
C ARG A 524 -17.51 7.38 -10.61
N PRO A 525 -17.62 6.41 -9.69
CA PRO A 525 -16.66 5.32 -9.59
C PRO A 525 -16.81 4.35 -10.77
N ALA A 526 -15.75 3.59 -11.08
CA ALA A 526 -15.84 2.52 -12.07
C ALA A 526 -16.73 1.41 -11.53
N VAL A 527 -17.66 0.94 -12.37
CA VAL A 527 -18.60 -0.12 -12.00
C VAL A 527 -18.64 -1.15 -13.12
N ILE A 528 -18.40 -2.40 -12.74
CA ILE A 528 -18.61 -3.59 -13.57
C ILE A 528 -19.59 -4.51 -12.85
N ALA A 529 -20.34 -5.33 -13.59
CA ALA A 529 -21.29 -6.29 -13.02
C ALA A 529 -21.00 -7.69 -13.55
N LEU A 530 -20.94 -8.67 -12.65
CA LEU A 530 -20.92 -10.10 -12.97
C LEU A 530 -22.26 -10.69 -12.56
N LEU A 531 -22.94 -11.33 -13.51
CA LEU A 531 -24.26 -11.92 -13.32
C LEU A 531 -24.27 -13.37 -13.79
N ASP A 532 -25.11 -14.18 -13.15
CA ASP A 532 -25.43 -15.51 -13.61
C ASP A 532 -26.22 -15.41 -14.94
N SER A 533 -26.19 -16.48 -15.72
CA SER A 533 -26.90 -16.59 -17.01
C SER A 533 -28.23 -17.29 -16.87
N ASP A 534 -28.84 -17.18 -15.69
CA ASP A 534 -30.14 -17.71 -15.37
C ASP A 534 -31.26 -16.69 -15.66
N THR A 535 -32.50 -16.99 -15.27
CA THR A 535 -33.62 -16.07 -15.51
C THR A 535 -33.48 -14.75 -14.74
N ALA A 536 -32.94 -14.79 -13.51
CA ALA A 536 -32.80 -13.63 -12.65
C ALA A 536 -31.68 -12.69 -13.14
N GLY A 537 -30.51 -13.22 -13.47
CA GLY A 537 -29.39 -12.50 -14.06
C GLY A 537 -29.75 -11.88 -15.42
N ASN A 538 -30.50 -12.60 -16.26
CA ASN A 538 -31.02 -12.04 -17.52
C ASN A 538 -31.97 -10.85 -17.32
N GLN A 539 -32.80 -10.87 -16.26
CA GLN A 539 -33.65 -9.74 -15.92
C GLN A 539 -32.84 -8.57 -15.37
N ALA A 540 -31.85 -8.84 -14.52
CA ALA A 540 -30.93 -7.82 -13.99
C ALA A 540 -30.15 -7.14 -15.12
N CYS A 541 -29.63 -7.90 -16.09
CA CYS A 541 -28.94 -7.36 -17.26
C CYS A 541 -29.86 -6.44 -18.08
N LYS A 542 -31.12 -6.82 -18.29
CA LYS A 542 -32.12 -5.95 -18.97
C LYS A 542 -32.38 -4.67 -18.18
N ALA A 543 -32.49 -4.76 -16.86
CA ALA A 543 -32.69 -3.60 -15.99
C ALA A 543 -31.49 -2.64 -16.03
N LEU A 544 -30.25 -3.16 -16.03
CA LEU A 544 -29.02 -2.37 -16.19
C LEU A 544 -28.98 -1.63 -17.54
N ARG A 545 -29.38 -2.30 -18.63
CA ARG A 545 -29.41 -1.71 -19.97
C ARG A 545 -30.52 -0.67 -20.16
N LYS A 546 -31.64 -0.82 -19.46
CA LYS A 546 -32.78 0.11 -19.55
C LYS A 546 -32.62 1.33 -18.64
N GLY A 547 -32.21 1.10 -17.40
CA GLY A 547 -32.10 2.08 -16.32
C GLY A 547 -33.32 3.00 -16.10
N PRO A 548 -33.18 4.02 -15.23
CA PRO A 548 -34.18 5.07 -15.04
C PRO A 548 -34.33 5.91 -16.32
N ASP A 549 -35.56 6.26 -16.69
CA ASP A 549 -35.88 7.11 -17.85
C ASP A 549 -35.41 6.58 -19.23
N GLY A 550 -35.07 5.28 -19.32
CA GLY A 550 -34.61 4.65 -20.56
C GLY A 550 -33.13 4.83 -20.87
N MET A 551 -32.35 5.36 -19.92
CA MET A 551 -30.91 5.51 -20.03
C MET A 551 -30.19 4.36 -19.30
N PRO A 552 -29.22 3.66 -19.94
CA PRO A 552 -28.49 2.56 -19.30
C PRO A 552 -27.76 3.04 -18.03
N LEU A 553 -27.84 2.22 -16.98
CA LEU A 553 -27.13 2.47 -15.71
C LEU A 553 -25.62 2.35 -15.89
N ILE A 554 -25.17 1.37 -16.69
CA ILE A 554 -23.79 1.17 -17.13
C ILE A 554 -23.80 0.66 -18.57
N GLU A 555 -22.69 0.87 -19.29
CA GLU A 555 -22.55 0.35 -20.65
C GLU A 555 -22.54 -1.18 -20.68
N SER A 556 -23.09 -1.75 -21.76
CA SER A 556 -23.25 -3.21 -21.87
C SER A 556 -21.92 -3.96 -21.83
N LYS A 557 -20.82 -3.33 -22.27
CA LYS A 557 -19.47 -3.91 -22.21
C LYS A 557 -18.95 -4.13 -20.77
N PHE A 558 -19.53 -3.42 -19.79
CA PHE A 558 -19.20 -3.54 -18.37
C PHE A 558 -20.09 -4.54 -17.61
N VAL A 559 -21.01 -5.19 -18.32
CA VAL A 559 -21.81 -6.31 -17.80
C VAL A 559 -21.25 -7.59 -18.38
N LEU A 560 -20.82 -8.52 -17.52
CA LEU A 560 -20.41 -9.86 -17.89
C LEU A 560 -21.46 -10.85 -17.35
N GLN A 561 -22.08 -11.62 -18.25
CA GLN A 561 -22.83 -12.81 -17.84
C GLN A 561 -21.94 -14.04 -17.96
N LEU A 562 -22.02 -14.96 -16.99
CA LEU A 562 -21.13 -16.14 -16.96
C LEU A 562 -21.23 -17.05 -18.19
N GLY A 563 -22.37 -17.10 -18.86
CA GLY A 563 -22.60 -17.85 -20.09
C GLY A 563 -21.98 -17.21 -21.33
N ASP A 564 -21.57 -15.94 -21.25
CA ASP A 564 -20.78 -15.27 -22.28
C ASP A 564 -19.28 -15.57 -22.12
N LEU A 565 -18.88 -16.32 -21.09
CA LEU A 565 -17.48 -16.64 -20.84
C LEU A 565 -16.97 -17.58 -21.93
N THR A 566 -15.94 -17.12 -22.64
CA THR A 566 -15.30 -17.88 -23.71
C THR A 566 -13.81 -17.95 -23.46
N GLY A 567 -13.21 -19.12 -23.68
CA GLY A 567 -11.78 -19.31 -23.48
C GLY A 567 -11.34 -20.71 -23.83
N GLU A 568 -10.14 -20.83 -24.42
CA GLU A 568 -9.55 -22.12 -24.73
C GLU A 568 -9.32 -22.90 -23.43
N GLY A 569 -9.89 -24.11 -23.34
CA GLY A 569 -9.80 -24.94 -22.14
C GLY A 569 -10.76 -24.58 -21.00
N LEU A 570 -11.79 -23.75 -21.24
CA LEU A 570 -12.89 -23.58 -20.29
C LEU A 570 -13.68 -24.90 -20.19
N VAL A 571 -13.80 -25.44 -18.97
CA VAL A 571 -14.52 -26.69 -18.70
C VAL A 571 -15.63 -26.43 -17.70
N SER A 572 -16.88 -26.49 -18.15
CA SER A 572 -18.04 -26.44 -17.25
C SER A 572 -18.36 -27.83 -16.72
N THR A 573 -18.67 -27.92 -15.43
CA THR A 573 -19.28 -29.13 -14.85
C THR A 573 -20.73 -29.28 -15.28
N PHE A 574 -21.43 -28.17 -15.52
CA PHE A 574 -22.80 -28.20 -16.01
C PHE A 574 -22.83 -28.43 -17.53
N PRO A 575 -23.59 -29.43 -18.02
CA PRO A 575 -23.56 -29.82 -19.43
C PRO A 575 -23.98 -28.72 -20.42
N ASP A 576 -24.86 -27.80 -20.00
CA ASP A 576 -25.36 -26.73 -20.87
C ASP A 576 -24.44 -25.48 -20.90
N GLY A 577 -23.24 -25.59 -20.32
CA GLY A 577 -22.26 -24.50 -20.24
C GLY A 577 -22.18 -23.87 -18.86
N VAL A 578 -21.50 -22.74 -18.74
CA VAL A 578 -21.36 -22.03 -17.46
C VAL A 578 -22.58 -21.12 -17.30
N VAL A 579 -23.47 -21.43 -16.35
CA VAL A 579 -24.65 -20.60 -16.05
C VAL A 579 -24.45 -19.83 -14.76
N ALA A 580 -23.92 -20.48 -13.73
CA ALA A 580 -23.61 -19.90 -12.43
C ALA A 580 -22.14 -20.15 -12.06
N ILE A 581 -21.62 -19.42 -11.07
CA ILE A 581 -20.20 -19.48 -10.72
C ILE A 581 -19.77 -20.88 -10.24
N GLU A 582 -20.71 -21.64 -9.66
CA GLU A 582 -20.47 -23.01 -9.22
C GLU A 582 -20.21 -23.98 -10.38
N ASP A 583 -20.59 -23.63 -11.61
CA ASP A 583 -20.34 -24.44 -12.81
C ASP A 583 -18.87 -24.44 -13.23
N LEU A 584 -18.08 -23.48 -12.74
CA LEU A 584 -16.63 -23.43 -12.90
C LEU A 584 -15.91 -24.43 -11.99
N VAL A 585 -16.61 -25.08 -11.05
CA VAL A 585 -16.06 -26.03 -10.09
C VAL A 585 -16.15 -27.45 -10.65
N PRO A 586 -15.03 -28.17 -10.82
CA PRO A 586 -15.04 -29.57 -11.22
C PRO A 586 -15.87 -30.45 -10.28
N LEU A 587 -16.59 -31.41 -10.85
CA LEU A 587 -17.53 -32.26 -10.13
C LEU A 587 -16.90 -32.99 -8.93
N GLU A 588 -15.65 -33.44 -9.08
CA GLU A 588 -14.91 -34.15 -8.04
C GLU A 588 -14.70 -33.28 -6.81
N ILE A 589 -14.32 -32.02 -7.01
CA ILE A 589 -14.17 -31.03 -5.94
C ILE A 589 -15.54 -30.69 -5.35
N GLY A 590 -16.57 -30.52 -6.19
CA GLY A 590 -17.94 -30.25 -5.73
C GLY A 590 -18.47 -31.34 -4.78
N ILE A 591 -18.31 -32.61 -5.14
CA ILE A 591 -18.74 -33.74 -4.30
C ILE A 591 -17.94 -33.80 -3.00
N ALA A 592 -16.62 -33.61 -3.06
CA ALA A 592 -15.78 -33.58 -1.86
C ALA A 592 -16.17 -32.41 -0.93
N ALA A 593 -16.49 -31.24 -1.49
CA ALA A 593 -16.95 -30.08 -0.75
C ALA A 593 -18.29 -30.33 -0.05
N VAL A 594 -19.26 -31.00 -0.70
CA VAL A 594 -20.52 -31.39 -0.07
C VAL A 594 -20.31 -32.38 1.08
N ARG A 595 -19.41 -33.36 0.91
CA ARG A 595 -19.07 -34.32 1.98
C ARG A 595 -18.45 -33.62 3.19
N ARG A 596 -17.58 -32.63 2.94
CA ARG A 596 -16.95 -31.83 4.00
C ARG A 596 -17.96 -30.90 4.68
N TYR A 597 -18.80 -30.22 3.90
CA TYR A 597 -19.92 -29.44 4.43
C TYR A 597 -20.80 -30.27 5.36
N ALA A 598 -21.19 -31.47 4.95
CA ALA A 598 -21.99 -32.36 5.79
C ALA A 598 -21.26 -32.79 7.07
N HIS A 599 -19.94 -33.00 7.01
CA HIS A 599 -19.14 -33.30 8.20
C HIS A 599 -19.09 -32.14 9.19
N ASP A 600 -19.00 -30.91 8.69
CA ASP A 600 -18.80 -29.72 9.52
C ASP A 600 -20.12 -29.17 10.10
N PHE A 601 -21.25 -29.41 9.45
CA PHE A 601 -22.54 -28.79 9.80
C PHE A 601 -23.66 -29.77 10.17
N LEU A 602 -23.51 -31.08 9.95
CA LEU A 602 -24.53 -32.08 10.28
C LEU A 602 -24.10 -33.01 11.42
N GLU A 603 -25.08 -33.65 12.04
CA GLU A 603 -24.83 -34.67 13.05
C GLU A 603 -24.06 -35.87 12.46
N PRO A 604 -23.23 -36.58 13.26
CA PRO A 604 -22.35 -37.64 12.74
C PRO A 604 -23.05 -38.74 11.93
N ASP A 605 -24.29 -39.09 12.28
CA ASP A 605 -25.10 -40.10 11.59
C ASP A 605 -25.65 -39.59 10.24
N GLN A 606 -26.02 -38.31 10.17
CA GLN A 606 -26.44 -37.64 8.94
C GLN A 606 -25.25 -37.44 8.00
N ALA A 607 -24.12 -36.97 8.53
CA ALA A 607 -22.87 -36.82 7.79
C ALA A 607 -22.40 -38.15 7.18
N ALA A 608 -22.56 -39.27 7.90
CA ALA A 608 -22.21 -40.60 7.39
C ALA A 608 -23.00 -41.00 6.14
N LYS A 609 -24.26 -40.56 5.99
CA LYS A 609 -25.06 -40.81 4.77
C LYS A 609 -24.50 -40.04 3.58
N ILE A 610 -24.18 -38.77 3.76
CA ILE A 610 -23.63 -37.91 2.71
C ILE A 610 -22.22 -38.34 2.30
N ARG A 611 -21.40 -38.90 3.21
CA ARG A 611 -20.07 -39.45 2.88
C ARG A 611 -20.11 -40.49 1.75
N THR A 612 -21.24 -41.16 1.53
CA THR A 612 -21.42 -42.14 0.45
C THR A 612 -21.76 -41.55 -0.92
N LEU A 613 -21.98 -40.22 -1.01
CA LEU A 613 -22.30 -39.52 -2.26
C LEU A 613 -21.17 -39.67 -3.28
N THR A 614 -21.44 -40.08 -4.51
CA THR A 614 -20.46 -40.27 -5.59
C THR A 614 -20.90 -39.56 -6.87
N ALA A 615 -20.01 -39.49 -7.88
CA ALA A 615 -20.32 -38.89 -9.17
C ALA A 615 -21.51 -39.56 -9.89
N LYS A 616 -21.79 -40.85 -9.61
CA LYS A 616 -22.92 -41.57 -10.19
C LYS A 616 -24.28 -41.15 -9.64
N ASP A 617 -24.28 -40.53 -8.46
CA ASP A 617 -25.50 -40.05 -7.82
C ASP A 617 -25.92 -38.66 -8.35
N VAL A 618 -25.01 -37.97 -9.05
CA VAL A 618 -25.27 -36.62 -9.57
C VAL A 618 -25.90 -36.71 -10.95
N SER A 619 -27.09 -36.13 -11.08
CA SER A 619 -27.82 -35.98 -12.34
C SER A 619 -28.14 -34.51 -12.57
N PHE A 620 -27.83 -34.01 -13.76
CA PHE A 620 -28.13 -32.63 -14.16
C PHE A 620 -29.52 -32.46 -14.78
N ALA A 621 -30.28 -33.55 -14.94
CA ALA A 621 -31.61 -33.50 -15.54
C ALA A 621 -32.57 -32.65 -14.69
N GLY A 622 -33.11 -31.58 -15.29
CA GLY A 622 -34.01 -30.64 -14.61
C GLY A 622 -33.33 -29.78 -13.54
N CYS A 623 -32.01 -29.62 -13.63
CA CYS A 623 -31.24 -28.74 -12.75
C CYS A 623 -30.93 -27.40 -13.43
N SER A 624 -30.81 -26.34 -12.64
CA SER A 624 -30.42 -25.01 -13.13
C SER A 624 -28.91 -24.77 -13.15
N GLY A 625 -28.12 -25.70 -12.62
CA GLY A 625 -26.66 -25.63 -12.55
C GLY A 625 -26.07 -26.71 -11.63
N THR A 626 -24.76 -26.64 -11.43
CA THR A 626 -23.97 -27.62 -10.67
C THR A 626 -24.37 -27.65 -9.19
N HIS A 627 -24.62 -26.49 -8.58
CA HIS A 627 -25.07 -26.42 -7.18
C HIS A 627 -26.38 -27.18 -6.95
N ASP A 628 -27.41 -26.93 -7.77
CA ASP A 628 -28.71 -27.58 -7.68
C ASP A 628 -28.60 -29.09 -7.95
N ALA A 629 -27.75 -29.51 -8.89
CA ALA A 629 -27.47 -30.93 -9.13
C ALA A 629 -26.84 -31.62 -7.92
N LEU A 630 -25.88 -30.97 -7.25
CA LEU A 630 -25.25 -31.49 -6.04
C LEU A 630 -26.21 -31.54 -4.85
N GLU A 631 -27.04 -30.50 -4.67
CA GLU A 631 -28.06 -30.45 -3.61
C GLU A 631 -29.09 -31.56 -3.79
N LYS A 632 -29.63 -31.76 -5.00
CA LYS A 632 -30.55 -32.86 -5.31
C LYS A 632 -29.93 -34.23 -5.10
N ALA A 633 -28.67 -34.42 -5.50
CA ALA A 633 -27.96 -35.67 -5.30
C ALA A 633 -27.76 -35.99 -3.80
N ALA A 634 -27.42 -34.98 -3.00
CA ALA A 634 -27.30 -35.11 -1.55
C ALA A 634 -28.67 -35.33 -0.86
N ALA A 635 -29.73 -34.64 -1.31
CA ALA A 635 -31.09 -34.85 -0.85
C ALA A 635 -31.61 -36.27 -1.12
N GLY A 636 -31.11 -36.92 -2.18
CA GLY A 636 -31.35 -38.35 -2.44
C GLY A 636 -30.71 -39.30 -1.42
N LYS A 637 -29.70 -38.85 -0.67
CA LYS A 637 -29.06 -39.61 0.43
C LYS A 637 -29.61 -39.25 1.80
N LEU A 638 -29.98 -37.98 1.99
CA LEU A 638 -30.54 -37.45 3.22
C LEU A 638 -31.74 -36.56 2.90
N GLU A 639 -32.94 -37.03 3.24
CA GLU A 639 -34.17 -36.27 3.02
C GLU A 639 -34.13 -34.92 3.75
N GLY A 640 -34.54 -33.86 3.05
CA GLY A 640 -34.52 -32.49 3.58
C GLY A 640 -33.15 -31.82 3.61
N PHE A 641 -32.12 -32.41 3.00
CA PHE A 641 -30.82 -31.77 2.86
C PHE A 641 -30.94 -30.46 2.04
N HIS A 642 -30.43 -29.38 2.62
CA HIS A 642 -30.27 -28.09 1.94
C HIS A 642 -28.79 -27.75 1.88
N LEU A 643 -28.31 -27.42 0.68
CA LEU A 643 -26.93 -27.00 0.48
C LEU A 643 -26.87 -25.47 0.49
N ASP A 644 -26.36 -24.89 1.56
CA ASP A 644 -26.13 -23.45 1.58
C ASP A 644 -24.95 -23.07 0.66
N LYS A 645 -25.17 -22.11 -0.26
CA LYS A 645 -24.18 -21.68 -1.24
C LYS A 645 -22.90 -21.12 -0.61
N VAL A 646 -23.01 -20.39 0.51
CA VAL A 646 -21.86 -19.79 1.21
C VAL A 646 -21.01 -20.88 1.87
N GLY A 647 -21.64 -21.79 2.60
CA GLY A 647 -21.00 -22.95 3.19
C GLY A 647 -20.37 -23.86 2.15
N PHE A 648 -21.05 -24.10 1.02
CA PHE A 648 -20.51 -24.84 -0.11
C PHE A 648 -19.24 -24.19 -0.69
N SER A 649 -19.31 -22.89 -1.01
CA SER A 649 -18.18 -22.13 -1.58
C SER A 649 -16.92 -22.18 -0.70
N ARG A 650 -17.09 -22.06 0.63
CA ARG A 650 -15.97 -22.20 1.59
C ARG A 650 -15.33 -23.58 1.52
N ASN A 651 -16.16 -24.63 1.48
CA ASN A 651 -15.67 -26.01 1.43
C ASN A 651 -14.98 -26.35 0.10
N VAL A 652 -15.47 -25.81 -1.03
CA VAL A 652 -14.80 -25.92 -2.34
C VAL A 652 -13.37 -25.40 -2.26
N LEU A 653 -13.16 -24.21 -1.67
CA LEU A 653 -11.83 -23.61 -1.54
C LEU A 653 -10.91 -24.35 -0.58
N GLU A 654 -11.45 -25.01 0.46
CA GLU A 654 -10.64 -25.84 1.37
C GLU A 654 -10.20 -27.13 0.68
N VAL A 655 -11.10 -27.82 -0.01
CA VAL A 655 -10.79 -29.03 -0.79
C VAL A 655 -9.74 -28.73 -1.85
N ALA A 656 -9.92 -27.66 -2.62
CA ALA A 656 -8.98 -27.25 -3.67
C ALA A 656 -7.58 -26.85 -3.14
N ARG A 657 -7.45 -26.53 -1.84
CA ARG A 657 -6.18 -26.12 -1.21
C ARG A 657 -5.45 -27.25 -0.47
N GLN A 658 -6.18 -28.15 0.19
CA GLN A 658 -5.62 -29.00 1.24
C GLN A 658 -5.66 -30.50 0.93
N ASP A 659 -6.55 -30.97 0.05
CA ASP A 659 -6.81 -32.41 -0.08
C ASP A 659 -5.97 -33.02 -1.22
N ALA A 660 -4.99 -33.85 -0.85
CA ALA A 660 -4.20 -34.64 -1.79
C ALA A 660 -5.11 -35.55 -2.63
N GLY A 661 -4.89 -35.59 -3.95
CA GLY A 661 -5.66 -36.40 -4.91
C GLY A 661 -6.65 -35.62 -5.80
N PHE A 662 -6.78 -34.31 -5.64
CA PHE A 662 -7.58 -33.44 -6.51
C PHE A 662 -6.75 -32.53 -7.41
N GLU A 663 -5.45 -32.77 -7.60
CA GLU A 663 -4.53 -31.86 -8.27
C GLU A 663 -4.97 -31.52 -9.71
N ALA A 664 -5.38 -32.54 -10.48
CA ALA A 664 -5.85 -32.35 -11.85
C ALA A 664 -7.16 -31.53 -11.91
N ALA A 665 -8.09 -31.80 -10.99
CA ALA A 665 -9.33 -31.02 -10.89
C ALA A 665 -9.03 -29.59 -10.43
N ALA A 666 -8.15 -29.39 -9.46
CA ALA A 666 -7.75 -28.07 -8.98
C ALA A 666 -7.09 -27.25 -10.10
N GLU A 667 -6.32 -27.86 -11.00
CA GLU A 667 -5.75 -27.19 -12.17
C GLU A 667 -6.83 -26.77 -13.18
N VAL A 668 -7.85 -27.62 -13.42
CA VAL A 668 -9.00 -27.27 -14.27
C VAL A 668 -9.78 -26.09 -13.66
N MET A 669 -10.07 -26.17 -12.36
CA MET A 669 -10.73 -25.08 -11.63
C MET A 669 -9.90 -23.80 -11.72
N ALA A 670 -8.58 -23.87 -11.48
CA ALA A 670 -7.68 -22.75 -11.61
C ALA A 670 -7.74 -22.15 -13.02
N ASN A 671 -7.70 -22.95 -14.08
CA ASN A 671 -7.82 -22.47 -15.46
C ASN A 671 -9.14 -21.75 -15.74
N ASN A 672 -10.26 -22.32 -15.28
CA ASN A 672 -11.59 -21.70 -15.40
C ASN A 672 -11.62 -20.30 -14.77
N PHE A 673 -11.07 -20.17 -13.56
CA PHE A 673 -11.00 -18.87 -12.87
C PHE A 673 -9.98 -17.91 -13.51
N ARG A 674 -8.86 -18.38 -14.08
CA ARG A 674 -7.94 -17.53 -14.85
C ARG A 674 -8.65 -16.89 -16.06
N ILE A 675 -9.49 -17.65 -16.77
CA ILE A 675 -10.29 -17.14 -17.90
C ILE A 675 -11.26 -16.05 -17.41
N LEU A 676 -12.00 -16.31 -16.33
CA LEU A 676 -12.89 -15.32 -15.71
C LEU A 676 -12.15 -14.06 -15.27
N PHE A 677 -10.99 -14.21 -14.62
CA PHE A 677 -10.20 -13.08 -14.13
C PHE A 677 -9.61 -12.23 -15.26
N ARG A 678 -9.22 -12.83 -16.39
CA ARG A 678 -8.80 -12.08 -17.58
C ARG A 678 -9.93 -11.18 -18.11
N GLU A 679 -11.14 -11.72 -18.21
CA GLU A 679 -12.31 -10.98 -18.71
C GLU A 679 -12.75 -9.86 -17.75
N LEU A 680 -12.72 -10.12 -16.44
CA LEU A 680 -13.01 -9.11 -15.41
C LEU A 680 -11.92 -8.03 -15.38
N GLY A 681 -10.65 -8.41 -15.42
CA GLY A 681 -9.51 -7.48 -15.42
C GLY A 681 -9.47 -6.60 -16.67
N ALA A 682 -9.84 -7.13 -17.84
CA ALA A 682 -9.96 -6.34 -19.06
C ALA A 682 -11.05 -5.26 -18.93
N ARG A 683 -12.24 -5.63 -18.44
CA ARG A 683 -13.35 -4.71 -18.19
C ARG A 683 -13.02 -3.67 -17.14
N GLN A 684 -12.37 -4.06 -16.05
CA GLN A 684 -11.90 -3.15 -15.00
C GLN A 684 -10.97 -2.08 -15.59
N ARG A 685 -9.93 -2.49 -16.33
CA ARG A 685 -9.00 -1.54 -16.96
C ARG A 685 -9.70 -0.60 -17.92
N GLN A 686 -10.65 -1.09 -18.70
CA GLN A 686 -11.44 -0.27 -19.61
C GLN A 686 -12.34 0.73 -18.86
N ALA A 687 -13.05 0.29 -17.83
CA ALA A 687 -13.93 1.14 -17.03
C ALA A 687 -13.16 2.26 -16.32
N MET A 688 -11.97 1.95 -15.79
CA MET A 688 -11.10 2.94 -15.15
C MET A 688 -10.57 3.98 -16.15
N ARG A 689 -10.21 3.57 -17.38
CA ARG A 689 -9.78 4.50 -18.44
C ARG A 689 -10.90 5.44 -18.86
N GLU A 690 -12.10 4.92 -19.06
CA GLU A 690 -13.24 5.74 -19.49
C GLU A 690 -13.62 6.78 -18.45
N ILE A 691 -13.60 6.43 -17.16
CA ILE A 691 -13.86 7.41 -16.10
C ILE A 691 -12.77 8.45 -15.99
N THR A 692 -11.50 8.06 -16.18
CA THR A 692 -10.39 9.03 -16.22
C THR A 692 -10.58 10.03 -17.37
N THR A 693 -11.05 9.55 -18.52
CA THR A 693 -11.38 10.38 -19.69
C THR A 693 -12.58 11.28 -19.40
N GLU A 694 -13.70 10.75 -18.91
CA GLU A 694 -14.91 11.51 -18.55
C GLU A 694 -14.61 12.64 -17.55
N LYS A 695 -13.80 12.36 -16.52
CA LYS A 695 -13.36 13.35 -15.53
C LYS A 695 -12.58 14.47 -16.19
N THR A 696 -11.68 14.12 -17.11
CA THR A 696 -10.89 15.07 -17.89
C THR A 696 -11.80 15.96 -18.72
N SER A 697 -12.71 15.40 -19.53
CA SER A 697 -13.62 16.18 -20.37
C SER A 697 -14.58 17.06 -19.55
N ALA A 698 -15.07 16.57 -18.40
CA ALA A 698 -15.93 17.33 -17.49
C ALA A 698 -15.20 18.53 -16.87
N LYS A 699 -13.94 18.35 -16.49
CA LYS A 699 -13.08 19.42 -15.98
C LYS A 699 -12.83 20.48 -17.05
N ILE A 700 -12.51 20.09 -18.28
CA ILE A 700 -12.35 21.00 -19.42
C ILE A 700 -13.64 21.80 -19.68
N LYS A 701 -14.81 21.13 -19.65
CA LYS A 701 -16.12 21.79 -19.78
C LYS A 701 -16.34 22.85 -18.70
N ARG A 702 -15.96 22.56 -17.46
CA ARG A 702 -16.10 23.49 -16.32
C ARG A 702 -15.18 24.70 -16.46
N LEU A 703 -13.91 24.48 -16.79
CA LEU A 703 -12.93 25.54 -17.02
C LEU A 703 -13.40 26.49 -18.12
N LYS A 704 -13.80 25.94 -19.28
CA LYS A 704 -14.39 26.70 -20.37
C LYS A 704 -15.60 27.52 -19.94
N ARG A 705 -16.55 26.91 -19.22
CA ARG A 705 -17.78 27.61 -18.77
C ARG A 705 -17.47 28.74 -17.80
N SER A 706 -16.50 28.56 -16.89
CA SER A 706 -16.08 29.64 -15.98
C SER A 706 -15.49 30.78 -16.78
N PHE A 707 -14.53 30.49 -17.66
CA PHE A 707 -13.88 31.49 -18.49
C PHE A 707 -14.87 32.28 -19.34
N LEU A 708 -15.79 31.63 -20.05
CA LEU A 708 -16.78 32.32 -20.89
C LEU A 708 -17.81 33.12 -20.10
N ARG A 709 -18.03 32.79 -18.82
CA ARG A 709 -18.88 33.59 -17.93
C ARG A 709 -18.14 34.83 -17.45
N ASP A 710 -16.87 34.69 -17.11
CA ASP A 710 -16.05 35.75 -16.56
C ASP A 710 -15.57 36.71 -17.68
N HIS A 711 -15.48 36.22 -18.93
CA HIS A 711 -15.10 36.95 -20.15
C HIS A 711 -16.19 36.86 -21.26
N PRO A 712 -17.33 37.55 -21.13
CA PRO A 712 -18.46 37.37 -22.04
C PRO A 712 -18.29 37.99 -23.44
N ALA A 713 -17.41 38.99 -23.58
CA ALA A 713 -17.26 39.77 -24.82
C ALA A 713 -15.81 39.88 -25.33
N THR A 714 -14.83 39.82 -24.42
CA THR A 714 -13.39 39.88 -24.73
C THR A 714 -12.60 39.25 -23.60
N ALA A 715 -11.40 38.77 -23.91
CA ALA A 715 -10.38 38.34 -22.95
C ALA A 715 -9.00 38.79 -23.47
N THR A 716 -8.06 38.98 -22.56
CA THR A 716 -6.65 39.21 -22.88
C THR A 716 -5.98 37.93 -23.35
N ARG A 717 -4.87 38.07 -24.08
CA ARG A 717 -4.03 36.93 -24.49
C ARG A 717 -3.46 36.17 -23.28
N GLU A 718 -3.14 36.87 -22.20
CA GLU A 718 -2.72 36.29 -20.91
C GLU A 718 -3.83 35.41 -20.30
N GLU A 719 -5.06 35.93 -20.18
CA GLU A 719 -6.19 35.18 -19.62
C GLU A 719 -6.51 33.91 -20.43
N ALA A 720 -6.46 33.98 -21.76
CA ALA A 720 -6.62 32.82 -22.62
C ALA A 720 -5.47 31.81 -22.51
N THR A 721 -4.24 32.29 -22.32
CA THR A 721 -3.07 31.43 -22.11
C THR A 721 -3.21 30.65 -20.80
N LEU A 722 -3.60 31.31 -19.72
CA LEU A 722 -3.85 30.68 -18.42
C LEU A 722 -4.97 29.63 -18.51
N LEU A 723 -6.08 29.92 -19.20
CA LEU A 723 -7.12 28.92 -19.45
C LEU A 723 -6.57 27.70 -20.18
N LEU A 724 -5.84 27.90 -21.27
CA LEU A 724 -5.32 26.81 -22.08
C LEU A 724 -4.28 25.98 -21.32
N GLU A 725 -3.50 26.60 -20.43
CA GLU A 725 -2.61 25.92 -19.49
C GLU A 725 -3.37 25.08 -18.48
N GLU A 726 -4.45 25.59 -17.89
CA GLU A 726 -5.30 24.82 -16.97
C GLU A 726 -6.00 23.64 -17.66
N VAL A 727 -6.41 23.82 -18.92
CA VAL A 727 -6.99 22.78 -19.77
C VAL A 727 -5.95 21.73 -20.11
N GLU A 728 -4.75 22.15 -20.56
CA GLU A 728 -3.63 21.26 -20.89
C GLU A 728 -3.16 20.48 -19.65
N ALA A 729 -3.13 21.11 -18.48
CA ALA A 729 -2.82 20.49 -17.19
C ALA A 729 -3.84 19.42 -16.76
N SER A 730 -5.04 19.45 -17.34
CA SER A 730 -6.10 18.49 -17.04
C SER A 730 -6.04 17.26 -17.94
N LEU A 731 -5.29 17.29 -19.05
CA LEU A 731 -5.15 16.18 -20.00
C LEU A 731 -4.20 15.09 -19.48
N ASP A 732 -4.42 13.83 -19.88
CA ASP A 732 -3.55 12.68 -19.54
C ASP A 732 -2.58 12.34 -20.70
N ASN A 733 -2.00 11.13 -20.69
CA ASN A 733 -1.08 10.62 -21.73
C ASN A 733 -1.76 9.68 -22.72
N SER A 734 -3.08 9.74 -22.84
CA SER A 734 -3.78 8.99 -23.87
C SER A 734 -3.45 9.53 -25.27
N ILE A 735 -3.63 8.69 -26.29
CA ILE A 735 -3.52 9.11 -27.69
C ILE A 735 -4.51 10.25 -27.98
N ASP A 736 -5.69 10.19 -27.35
CA ASP A 736 -6.74 11.21 -27.46
C ASP A 736 -6.30 12.57 -26.87
N ALA A 737 -5.53 12.55 -25.77
CA ALA A 737 -4.97 13.74 -25.15
C ALA A 737 -3.85 14.42 -25.97
N GLU A 738 -3.03 13.66 -26.71
CA GLU A 738 -2.01 14.24 -27.59
C GLU A 738 -2.61 15.02 -28.77
N ASP A 739 -3.71 14.53 -29.33
CA ASP A 739 -4.47 15.26 -30.36
C ASP A 739 -5.06 16.58 -29.82
N LEU A 740 -5.52 16.59 -28.57
CA LEU A 740 -6.00 17.78 -27.87
C LEU A 740 -4.86 18.78 -27.61
N LYS A 741 -3.70 18.32 -27.12
CA LYS A 741 -2.50 19.17 -26.95
C LYS A 741 -2.04 19.78 -28.27
N SER A 742 -2.07 19.02 -29.37
CA SER A 742 -1.76 19.55 -30.71
C SER A 742 -2.71 20.68 -31.11
N HIS A 743 -3.99 20.61 -30.73
CA HIS A 743 -4.98 21.66 -31.01
C HIS A 743 -4.79 22.89 -30.14
N ILE A 744 -4.48 22.70 -28.85
CA ILE A 744 -4.11 23.80 -27.94
C ILE A 744 -2.90 24.56 -28.51
N ARG A 745 -1.86 23.86 -28.97
CA ARG A 745 -0.71 24.48 -29.66
C ARG A 745 -1.12 25.20 -30.94
N GLY A 746 -2.08 24.67 -31.69
CA GLY A 746 -2.68 25.32 -32.85
C GLY A 746 -3.38 26.64 -32.48
N MET A 747 -4.15 26.64 -31.38
CA MET A 747 -4.84 27.83 -30.87
C MET A 747 -3.85 28.90 -30.40
N ARG A 748 -2.80 28.54 -29.65
CA ARG A 748 -1.75 29.48 -29.23
C ARG A 748 -1.17 30.26 -30.42
N ARG A 749 -0.90 29.57 -31.53
CA ARG A 749 -0.42 30.20 -32.78
C ARG A 749 -1.49 31.01 -33.51
N ASN A 750 -2.69 30.45 -33.70
CA ASN A 750 -3.74 31.07 -34.52
C ASN A 750 -4.29 32.36 -33.90
N PHE A 751 -4.26 32.48 -32.57
CA PHE A 751 -4.75 33.63 -31.82
C PHE A 751 -3.63 34.49 -31.23
N GLN A 752 -2.36 34.24 -31.64
CA GLN A 752 -1.21 35.06 -31.26
C GLN A 752 -1.05 35.23 -29.75
N LEU A 753 -1.31 34.16 -28.99
CA LEU A 753 -1.38 34.24 -27.52
C LEU A 753 -0.02 34.49 -26.85
N GLU A 754 1.09 34.27 -27.58
CA GLU A 754 2.47 34.48 -27.12
C GLU A 754 3.00 35.90 -27.42
N ASP A 755 2.22 36.75 -28.11
CA ASP A 755 2.57 38.15 -28.38
C ASP A 755 2.28 39.03 -27.13
N GLU A 756 1.98 40.32 -27.26
CA GLU A 756 1.76 41.21 -26.10
C GLU A 756 0.67 40.67 -25.14
N PRO A 757 1.01 40.22 -23.92
CA PRO A 757 0.09 39.45 -23.07
C PRO A 757 -1.15 40.23 -22.61
N THR A 758 -0.99 41.55 -22.43
CA THR A 758 -2.03 42.45 -21.94
C THR A 758 -3.02 42.88 -23.01
N GLU A 759 -2.75 42.59 -24.29
CA GLU A 759 -3.66 42.95 -25.39
C GLU A 759 -4.87 41.99 -25.46
N PRO A 760 -6.04 42.49 -25.88
CA PRO A 760 -7.20 41.66 -26.13
C PRO A 760 -6.98 40.73 -27.34
N ILE A 761 -7.65 39.59 -27.34
CA ILE A 761 -7.63 38.66 -28.48
C ILE A 761 -8.38 39.28 -29.67
N ASP A 762 -7.70 39.43 -30.81
CA ASP A 762 -8.21 40.13 -32.00
C ASP A 762 -9.54 39.56 -32.54
N ASP A 763 -9.66 38.22 -32.59
CA ASP A 763 -10.91 37.53 -32.94
C ASP A 763 -11.38 36.61 -31.80
N PHE A 764 -11.86 37.23 -30.73
CA PHE A 764 -12.39 36.51 -29.56
C PHE A 764 -13.56 35.57 -29.92
N LYS A 765 -14.32 35.88 -30.98
CA LYS A 765 -15.43 35.03 -31.42
C LYS A 765 -14.92 33.72 -32.01
N ALA A 766 -13.91 33.78 -32.89
CA ALA A 766 -13.25 32.60 -33.41
C ALA A 766 -12.51 31.82 -32.30
N PHE A 767 -11.94 32.50 -31.31
CA PHE A 767 -11.33 31.85 -30.14
C PHE A 767 -12.35 31.05 -29.33
N ARG A 768 -13.54 31.63 -29.08
CA ARG A 768 -14.65 30.93 -28.41
C ARG A 768 -15.11 29.71 -29.20
N ASP A 769 -15.25 29.83 -30.52
CA ASP A 769 -15.66 28.71 -31.38
C ASP A 769 -14.58 27.59 -31.37
N ALA A 770 -13.30 27.96 -31.33
CA ALA A 770 -12.20 27.01 -31.15
C ALA A 770 -12.21 26.32 -29.77
N LEU A 771 -12.50 27.06 -28.68
CA LEU A 771 -12.71 26.50 -27.34
C LEU A 771 -13.92 25.56 -27.27
N ASP A 772 -14.94 25.77 -28.09
CA ASP A 772 -16.06 24.84 -28.22
C ASP A 772 -15.63 23.53 -28.90
N THR A 773 -14.81 23.60 -29.96
CA THR A 773 -14.32 22.40 -30.67
C THR A 773 -13.39 21.52 -29.82
N LEU A 774 -12.40 22.10 -29.13
CA LEU A 774 -12.29 21.98 -27.67
C LEU A 774 -12.75 20.67 -27.02
N VAL A 775 -14.04 20.73 -26.71
CA VAL A 775 -14.77 19.93 -25.73
C VAL A 775 -15.52 18.77 -26.37
N TYR A 776 -15.80 18.85 -27.67
CA TYR A 776 -16.69 17.91 -28.37
C TYR A 776 -15.95 16.92 -29.27
N ARG A 777 -14.62 17.02 -29.37
CA ARG A 777 -13.90 16.19 -30.32
C ARG A 777 -13.72 14.74 -29.89
N GLU A 778 -13.53 14.48 -28.59
CA GLU A 778 -13.56 13.11 -28.04
C GLU A 778 -14.92 12.42 -28.35
N VAL A 779 -16.01 13.19 -28.34
CA VAL A 779 -17.36 12.70 -28.66
C VAL A 779 -17.54 12.47 -30.17
N ASN A 780 -16.95 13.33 -31.02
CA ASN A 780 -17.08 13.22 -32.48
C ASN A 780 -16.25 12.06 -33.08
N ILE A 781 -15.09 11.72 -32.52
CA ILE A 781 -14.25 10.59 -32.97
C ILE A 781 -14.97 9.24 -32.76
N VAL A 782 -15.82 9.14 -31.73
CA VAL A 782 -16.64 7.95 -31.44
C VAL A 782 -17.87 7.86 -32.36
N GLN A 783 -18.31 8.96 -32.99
CA GLN A 783 -19.44 8.95 -33.94
C GLN A 783 -19.01 8.74 -35.40
N GLU A 784 -17.72 8.87 -35.72
CA GLU A 784 -17.16 8.65 -37.06
C GLU A 784 -16.58 7.22 -37.27
N ARG A 785 -16.61 6.36 -36.24
CA ARG A 785 -16.30 4.92 -36.30
C ARG A 785 -17.53 4.09 -36.02
#